data_AF-A0A819CSH6-F1
#
_entry.id   AF-A0A819CSH6-F1
#
_cell.length_a   1.000
_cell.length_b   1.000
_cell.length_c   1.000
_cell.angle_alpha   90.00
_cell.angle_beta   90.00
_cell.angle_gamma   90.00
#
_symmetry.space_group_name_H-M   'P 1'
#
loop_
_entity.id
_entity.type
_entity.pdbx_description
1 polymer ?
#
loop_
_entity_poly.entity_id
_entity_poly.type
_entity_poly.pdbx_seq_one_letter_code
_entity_poly.pdbx_strand_id
1 'polypeptide(L)'
;MESKALKQLGYFPQLPLTTTVTDNQTTTDSASGLSHETRCLDELEQVKAIFDMFVSGLKRISTEWKQLPISQLISLFPDLHFIDDDFQTIESLFDDSTIPSLRRILDYWKDHRSIDEICHSVINLLKYLKLTSDNDKSPLTERMLTLNEETPGEICWKTYNEYCTLYTDKFSEKALNFIKKFNISNELLDFIHPLTSTDIESLLESINDSDEILIDTSTILNMTKIKSFFERIYEKVAEICRQSLTPAPEEIVIQCLENLLNEEEFTNIVSYIDSSLHSLTSILRMYMELTNKGLSKRQRILEIMQTSQMRFIEQRKTQYGNDKHQFDIKIMIKEQTLSTVEQTSIMVREKVVERPITYIDLHELRDRARLIEYSSSEEKKLSEEERNRLQSFVKMVELIETILKNLTSLNLSGHPFVSEYLKPERRFRCDAGNFNELENMSEELQQLQTEWNDYLLKKYQDYISLTYFSHQQIWLVEEYLYGEETESKNPFSYHFMKLIGINISLIDTKLLPKKANKPEERLENIGRILNTAHILTMIESSSKSDTNKIVFLVGTSDEGILRAILSIFQLYKMPPKYNHLFYCTSATSWIEIRAFVYRCFYSKNSLHQLIRPEQLSLSVQDQFTNLIREVIKNNPEHSFRLAVITTAPTDQLQLINSLKILQIVQTVSNHELLNEEKLKNEVEKLIGNNCYLVTSSISGLGKSIYIQDEIQCMNKEYIKFPISGNFDIDTIAERLLQKTTQLLSLQAAIHLDIGIIDNIQEFNEFLYCLLIFRAFRSRHTAITIPVDLPIFIEFDSSPSSIRMTSKVVVLQYLSRQHFDRINWNQLKIENRLNTLYVVKCLKAFEDQTIINQNIERNEDQLRTLTVEECITHLQNHFLKEKNKDFVTWTQLNIYTSIYNTIFSGFSQCGHFMVFNDEEQEQSSLRIHILRILLNSSNQFTSLSVENVRNKQRSVDTSDISLSDAIVRWDKTEPFTVIFSDSYDPLFVYKTVDDIPDSLRIKFGRFHEIERRSRRQRMIPRQLTTQEPELLPDYKDLKHEELFLKLAYLSKKYYHRPICPKCFQQYDSTIKNCTKCATNNGLCWAHELRTDQMEKLIKAIGNNLKTHYVLTADNYIKMLLIYLRIQSNIPVLIMGETGINL
;
A
#
# COMPACT_ATOMS: atom_id res chain seq x y z
N MET A 1 67.71 -19.60 5.82
CA MET A 1 66.37 -20.08 5.46
C MET A 1 65.69 -20.87 6.59
N GLU A 2 66.38 -21.23 7.68
CA GLU A 2 65.79 -21.96 8.83
C GLU A 2 65.14 -21.07 9.92
N SER A 3 65.39 -19.76 9.95
CA SER A 3 64.73 -18.82 10.89
C SER A 3 63.24 -18.56 10.57
N LYS A 4 62.79 -18.89 9.35
CA LYS A 4 61.38 -18.70 8.93
C LYS A 4 60.49 -19.89 9.27
N ALA A 5 61.05 -21.07 9.54
CA ALA A 5 60.31 -22.27 9.93
C ALA A 5 59.95 -22.26 11.43
N LEU A 6 60.78 -21.67 12.29
CA LEU A 6 60.53 -21.61 13.74
C LEU A 6 59.56 -20.49 14.18
N LYS A 7 59.26 -19.51 13.30
CA LYS A 7 58.27 -18.45 13.58
C LYS A 7 56.82 -18.85 13.28
N GLN A 8 56.58 -19.97 12.60
CA GLN A 8 55.23 -20.44 12.28
C GLN A 8 54.64 -21.43 13.31
N LEU A 9 55.42 -21.90 14.29
CA LEU A 9 54.96 -22.93 15.21
C LEU A 9 54.34 -22.43 16.53
N GLY A 10 54.30 -21.12 16.81
CA GLY A 10 53.44 -20.59 17.89
C GLY A 10 53.67 -21.15 19.31
N TYR A 11 54.85 -21.65 19.64
CA TYR A 11 55.13 -22.18 20.97
C TYR A 11 55.62 -21.11 21.94
N PHE A 12 54.85 -20.95 23.01
CA PHE A 12 55.08 -20.26 24.28
C PHE A 12 54.58 -18.81 24.45
N PRO A 13 53.96 -18.52 25.62
CA PRO A 13 53.08 -17.38 25.84
C PRO A 13 53.82 -16.06 25.97
N GLN A 14 53.18 -15.02 25.44
CA GLN A 14 53.61 -13.62 25.56
C GLN A 14 53.67 -13.20 27.03
N LEU A 15 54.87 -12.89 27.54
CA LEU A 15 55.04 -12.06 28.73
C LEU A 15 54.59 -10.62 28.41
N PRO A 16 53.85 -9.95 29.31
CA PRO A 16 53.24 -8.65 29.02
C PRO A 16 54.29 -7.54 29.16
N LEU A 17 54.51 -6.80 28.09
CA LEU A 17 55.16 -5.48 28.15
C LEU A 17 54.15 -4.41 27.73
N THR A 18 53.55 -3.81 28.75
CA THR A 18 53.00 -2.46 28.67
C THR A 18 54.10 -1.50 28.23
N THR A 19 53.96 -0.88 27.07
CA THR A 19 54.15 0.56 26.87
C THR A 19 53.74 0.91 25.44
N THR A 20 52.78 1.83 25.37
CA THR A 20 52.57 2.77 24.27
C THR A 20 53.89 3.22 23.64
N VAL A 21 53.93 3.34 22.31
CA VAL A 21 54.30 4.59 21.61
C VAL A 21 54.07 4.39 20.11
N THR A 22 53.31 5.33 19.56
CA THR A 22 53.17 5.68 18.15
C THR A 22 54.52 6.04 17.51
N ASP A 23 54.75 5.54 16.30
CA ASP A 23 55.83 5.97 15.43
C ASP A 23 55.91 7.50 15.30
N ASN A 24 57.12 8.03 15.45
CA ASN A 24 57.62 9.04 14.52
C ASN A 24 59.15 9.03 14.46
N GLN A 25 59.59 9.14 13.21
CA GLN A 25 60.95 9.14 12.66
C GLN A 25 61.89 10.16 13.34
N THR A 26 63.20 9.86 13.41
CA THR A 26 64.28 10.46 12.58
C THR A 26 65.68 10.32 13.22
N THR A 27 66.61 9.74 12.43
CA THR A 27 68.04 10.10 12.22
C THR A 27 68.94 10.52 13.40
N THR A 28 70.03 9.79 13.66
CA THR A 28 71.44 10.12 13.28
C THR A 28 72.49 9.35 14.12
N ASP A 29 73.44 8.75 13.39
CA ASP A 29 74.88 8.59 13.64
C ASP A 29 75.47 8.05 14.96
N SER A 30 76.11 6.87 14.79
CA SER A 30 77.56 6.62 14.93
C SER A 30 78.05 5.67 16.04
N ALA A 31 78.95 4.79 15.60
CA ALA A 31 79.93 3.98 16.33
C ALA A 31 79.48 2.70 17.07
N SER A 32 79.75 1.53 16.48
CA SER A 32 80.76 0.56 17.00
C SER A 32 80.68 -0.79 16.26
N GLY A 33 81.67 -1.05 15.40
CA GLY A 33 81.84 -2.30 14.66
C GLY A 33 82.47 -3.43 15.49
N LEU A 34 81.92 -3.75 16.67
CA LEU A 34 82.46 -4.80 17.55
C LEU A 34 81.40 -5.75 18.15
N SER A 35 80.14 -5.71 17.69
CA SER A 35 79.03 -6.45 18.32
C SER A 35 78.34 -7.54 17.46
N HIS A 36 78.84 -7.82 16.25
CA HIS A 36 78.10 -8.68 15.30
C HIS A 36 78.48 -10.18 15.37
N GLU A 37 79.70 -10.53 15.79
CA GLU A 37 80.09 -11.95 15.90
C GLU A 37 79.59 -12.62 17.19
N THR A 38 79.48 -11.86 18.30
CA THR A 38 78.98 -12.39 19.58
C THR A 38 77.48 -12.69 19.53
N ARG A 39 76.69 -11.83 18.87
CA ARG A 39 75.23 -11.98 18.78
C ARG A 39 74.78 -13.19 17.97
N CYS A 40 75.47 -13.54 16.88
CA CYS A 40 75.11 -14.72 16.09
C CYS A 40 75.42 -16.03 16.83
N LEU A 41 76.49 -16.07 17.63
CA LEU A 41 76.82 -17.23 18.46
C LEU A 41 75.81 -17.40 19.59
N ASP A 42 75.46 -16.30 20.28
CA ASP A 42 74.45 -16.30 21.35
C ASP A 42 73.06 -16.70 20.83
N GLU A 43 72.67 -16.24 19.62
CA GLU A 43 71.42 -16.65 18.98
C GLU A 43 71.46 -18.13 18.54
N LEU A 44 72.57 -18.64 18.01
CA LEU A 44 72.71 -20.06 17.66
C LEU A 44 72.72 -20.97 18.89
N GLU A 45 73.34 -20.55 19.99
CA GLU A 45 73.32 -21.27 21.25
C GLU A 45 71.92 -21.26 21.88
N GLN A 46 71.17 -20.16 21.78
CA GLN A 46 69.77 -20.13 22.19
C GLN A 46 68.88 -21.02 21.31
N VAL A 47 69.04 -20.98 19.99
CA VAL A 47 68.27 -21.83 19.08
C VAL A 47 68.61 -23.31 19.30
N LYS A 48 69.89 -23.65 19.52
CA LYS A 48 70.31 -25.01 19.87
C LYS A 48 69.76 -25.45 21.22
N ALA A 49 69.79 -24.59 22.24
CA ALA A 49 69.22 -24.90 23.55
C ALA A 49 67.70 -25.13 23.47
N ILE A 50 66.98 -24.33 22.68
CA ILE A 50 65.54 -24.50 22.42
C ILE A 50 65.28 -25.80 21.67
N PHE A 51 66.08 -26.12 20.65
CA PHE A 51 65.96 -27.36 19.90
C PHE A 51 66.27 -28.60 20.77
N ASP A 52 67.31 -28.54 21.61
CA ASP A 52 67.65 -29.60 22.56
C ASP A 52 66.56 -29.78 23.63
N MET A 53 65.94 -28.68 24.09
CA MET A 53 64.76 -28.73 24.96
C MET A 53 63.55 -29.36 24.28
N PHE A 54 63.28 -29.02 23.01
CA PHE A 54 62.20 -29.61 22.22
C PHE A 54 62.41 -31.11 22.00
N VAL A 55 63.62 -31.53 21.58
CA VAL A 55 63.99 -32.95 21.41
C VAL A 55 63.92 -33.71 22.74
N SER A 56 64.32 -33.08 23.85
CA SER A 56 64.19 -33.67 25.19
C SER A 56 62.72 -33.83 25.61
N GLY A 57 61.87 -32.86 25.27
CA GLY A 57 60.42 -32.92 25.47
C GLY A 57 59.76 -34.05 24.67
N LEU A 58 60.12 -34.20 23.40
CA LEU A 58 59.64 -35.29 22.54
C LEU A 58 60.09 -36.66 23.05
N LYS A 59 61.35 -36.80 23.47
CA LYS A 59 61.85 -38.04 24.09
C LYS A 59 61.08 -38.38 25.36
N ARG A 60 60.82 -37.39 26.22
CA ARG A 60 60.04 -37.59 27.44
C ARG A 60 58.63 -38.08 27.13
N ILE A 61 57.98 -37.50 26.12
CA ILE A 61 56.67 -37.98 25.66
C ILE A 61 56.77 -39.42 25.13
N SER A 62 57.75 -39.74 24.28
CA SER A 62 57.93 -41.11 23.77
C SER A 62 58.07 -42.15 24.89
N THR A 63 58.82 -41.84 25.95
CA THR A 63 59.10 -42.81 27.02
C THR A 63 58.08 -42.82 28.17
N GLU A 64 57.45 -41.67 28.46
CA GLU A 64 56.62 -41.48 29.67
C GLU A 64 55.15 -41.13 29.39
N TRP A 65 54.70 -41.10 28.12
CA TRP A 65 53.33 -40.68 27.74
C TRP A 65 52.20 -41.33 28.56
N LYS A 66 52.41 -42.53 29.08
CA LYS A 66 51.43 -43.25 29.90
C LYS A 66 51.06 -42.49 31.19
N GLN A 67 52.05 -41.83 31.79
CA GLN A 67 51.90 -41.14 33.09
C GLN A 67 51.80 -39.63 32.93
N LEU A 68 52.20 -39.08 31.78
CA LEU A 68 52.12 -37.65 31.52
C LEU A 68 50.67 -37.19 31.31
N PRO A 69 50.31 -36.00 31.81
CA PRO A 69 49.05 -35.37 31.46
C PRO A 69 49.04 -35.05 29.97
N ILE A 70 47.88 -35.24 29.35
CA ILE A 70 47.67 -34.99 27.93
C ILE A 70 48.01 -33.56 27.52
N SER A 71 47.83 -32.57 28.41
CA SER A 71 48.18 -31.17 28.20
C SER A 71 49.59 -31.00 27.61
N GLN A 72 50.53 -31.86 28.02
CA GLN A 72 51.89 -31.84 27.48
C GLN A 72 51.99 -32.40 26.05
N LEU A 73 51.16 -33.37 25.70
CA LEU A 73 51.06 -33.91 24.34
C LEU A 73 50.35 -32.93 23.40
N ILE A 74 49.19 -32.41 23.79
CA ILE A 74 48.43 -31.46 22.96
C ILE A 74 49.10 -30.09 22.87
N SER A 75 49.93 -29.70 23.86
CA SER A 75 50.75 -28.49 23.74
C SER A 75 51.68 -28.54 22.53
N LEU A 76 51.93 -29.74 21.96
CA LEU A 76 52.68 -29.89 20.73
C LEU A 76 51.89 -29.47 19.46
N PHE A 77 50.59 -29.19 19.58
CA PHE A 77 49.72 -28.91 18.44
C PHE A 77 48.95 -27.61 18.72
N PRO A 78 49.42 -26.46 18.19
CA PRO A 78 48.79 -25.17 18.45
C PRO A 78 47.35 -25.07 17.91
N ASP A 79 47.02 -25.82 16.85
CA ASP A 79 45.68 -25.93 16.27
C ASP A 79 45.29 -27.41 16.08
N LEU A 80 44.25 -27.83 16.80
CA LEU A 80 43.82 -29.23 16.83
C LEU A 80 43.25 -29.71 15.48
N HIS A 81 42.88 -28.81 14.55
CA HIS A 81 42.35 -29.19 13.24
C HIS A 81 43.42 -29.76 12.29
N PHE A 82 44.69 -29.41 12.50
CA PHE A 82 45.83 -29.84 11.66
C PHE A 82 46.66 -30.96 12.30
N ILE A 83 46.16 -31.56 13.39
CA ILE A 83 46.84 -32.61 14.16
C ILE A 83 47.43 -33.73 13.29
N ASP A 84 46.71 -34.18 12.26
CA ASP A 84 47.17 -35.29 11.42
C ASP A 84 48.43 -34.94 10.63
N ASP A 85 48.45 -33.75 10.01
CA ASP A 85 49.55 -33.24 9.20
C ASP A 85 50.77 -32.90 10.09
N ASP A 86 50.51 -32.26 11.23
CA ASP A 86 51.54 -31.87 12.19
C ASP A 86 52.18 -33.10 12.85
N PHE A 87 51.37 -34.10 13.26
CA PHE A 87 51.86 -35.32 13.88
C PHE A 87 52.69 -36.13 12.88
N GLN A 88 52.26 -36.26 11.62
CA GLN A 88 53.02 -36.95 10.58
C GLN A 88 54.43 -36.35 10.38
N THR A 89 54.58 -35.04 10.55
CA THR A 89 55.87 -34.35 10.40
C THR A 89 56.88 -34.72 11.50
N ILE A 90 56.39 -35.04 12.70
CA ILE A 90 57.22 -35.38 13.87
C ILE A 90 57.18 -36.88 14.25
N GLU A 91 56.34 -37.68 13.60
CA GLU A 91 56.10 -39.10 13.89
C GLU A 91 57.39 -39.93 13.87
N SER A 92 58.31 -39.63 12.95
CA SER A 92 59.63 -40.30 12.85
C SER A 92 60.56 -40.09 14.05
N LEU A 93 60.21 -39.18 14.97
CA LEU A 93 60.98 -38.87 16.18
C LEU A 93 60.50 -39.65 17.40
N PHE A 94 59.40 -40.40 17.29
CA PHE A 94 58.86 -41.28 18.33
C PHE A 94 59.20 -42.75 18.06
N ASP A 95 59.19 -43.58 19.10
CA ASP A 95 59.38 -45.02 18.92
C ASP A 95 58.16 -45.64 18.22
N ASP A 96 58.39 -46.50 17.22
CA ASP A 96 57.33 -47.14 16.41
C ASP A 96 56.21 -47.80 17.25
N SER A 97 56.55 -48.31 18.43
CA SER A 97 55.59 -48.93 19.35
C SER A 97 54.66 -47.96 20.08
N THR A 98 55.01 -46.68 20.15
CA THR A 98 54.24 -45.63 20.86
C THR A 98 53.32 -44.83 19.95
N ILE A 99 53.69 -44.71 18.67
CA ILE A 99 52.97 -43.95 17.64
C ILE A 99 51.47 -44.28 17.58
N PRO A 100 51.02 -45.56 17.54
CA PRO A 100 49.59 -45.87 17.46
C PRO A 100 48.81 -45.41 18.69
N SER A 101 49.45 -45.37 19.86
CA SER A 101 48.79 -44.96 21.10
C SER A 101 48.64 -43.44 21.16
N LEU A 102 49.67 -42.69 20.75
CA LEU A 102 49.62 -41.24 20.67
C LEU A 102 48.61 -40.76 19.62
N ARG A 103 48.61 -41.38 18.43
CA ARG A 103 47.64 -41.08 17.37
C ARG A 103 46.19 -41.24 17.86
N ARG A 104 45.90 -42.34 18.56
CA ARG A 104 44.57 -42.60 19.13
C ARG A 104 44.15 -41.57 20.18
N ILE A 105 45.08 -41.06 21.01
CA ILE A 105 44.79 -39.97 21.95
C ILE A 105 44.50 -38.68 21.18
N LEU A 106 45.28 -38.37 20.15
CA LEU A 106 45.10 -37.17 19.33
C LEU A 106 43.79 -37.19 18.54
N ASP A 107 43.38 -38.35 18.00
CA ASP A 107 42.08 -38.57 17.35
C ASP A 107 40.91 -38.21 18.27
N TYR A 108 40.98 -38.58 19.56
CA TYR A 108 39.97 -38.18 20.53
C TYR A 108 39.88 -36.66 20.65
N TRP A 109 41.01 -35.96 20.81
CA TRP A 109 41.02 -34.51 21.02
C TRP A 109 40.60 -33.72 19.79
N LYS A 110 40.86 -34.26 18.60
CA LYS A 110 40.35 -33.72 17.33
C LYS A 110 38.82 -33.69 17.33
N ASP A 111 38.17 -34.78 17.75
CA ASP A 111 36.72 -34.96 17.66
C ASP A 111 35.98 -34.85 19.02
N HIS A 112 36.65 -34.38 20.09
CA HIS A 112 36.16 -34.47 21.47
C HIS A 112 34.76 -33.86 21.65
N ARG A 113 34.47 -32.71 21.02
CA ARG A 113 33.14 -32.07 21.12
C ARG A 113 32.03 -32.96 20.57
N SER A 114 32.26 -33.57 19.41
CA SER A 114 31.29 -34.47 18.77
C SER A 114 31.09 -35.73 19.60
N ILE A 115 32.15 -36.22 20.23
CA ILE A 115 32.09 -37.41 21.11
C ILE A 115 31.35 -37.08 22.41
N ASP A 116 31.61 -35.93 23.02
CA ASP A 116 30.90 -35.46 24.20
C ASP A 116 29.41 -35.27 23.91
N GLU A 117 29.05 -34.69 22.76
CA GLU A 117 27.65 -34.56 22.32
C GLU A 117 26.95 -35.92 22.21
N ILE A 118 27.60 -36.90 21.58
CA ILE A 118 27.07 -38.28 21.50
C ILE A 118 26.89 -38.85 22.92
N CYS A 119 27.87 -38.73 23.80
CA CYS A 119 27.80 -39.26 25.16
C CYS A 119 26.64 -38.63 25.95
N HIS A 120 26.49 -37.30 25.92
CA HIS A 120 25.36 -36.61 26.55
C HIS A 120 24.01 -37.04 25.96
N SER A 121 23.91 -37.19 24.64
CA SER A 121 22.69 -37.65 23.96
C SER A 121 22.31 -39.08 24.34
N VAL A 122 23.28 -39.99 24.44
CA VAL A 122 23.04 -41.38 24.88
C VAL A 122 22.52 -41.40 26.31
N ILE A 123 23.14 -40.64 27.22
CA ILE A 123 22.70 -40.53 28.62
C ILE A 123 21.25 -40.02 28.70
N ASN A 124 20.92 -38.97 27.94
CA ASN A 124 19.57 -38.40 27.92
C ASN A 124 18.55 -39.36 27.30
N LEU A 125 18.91 -40.06 26.23
CA LEU A 125 18.04 -41.05 25.60
C LEU A 125 17.73 -42.22 26.55
N LEU A 126 18.73 -42.72 27.27
CA LEU A 126 18.53 -43.77 28.29
C LEU A 126 17.61 -43.31 29.42
N LYS A 127 17.80 -42.06 29.88
CA LYS A 127 16.93 -41.45 30.89
C LYS A 127 15.50 -41.30 30.39
N TYR A 128 15.30 -40.87 29.14
CA TYR A 128 14.00 -40.75 28.51
C TYR A 128 13.28 -42.11 28.38
N LEU A 129 14.04 -43.15 28.01
CA LEU A 129 13.57 -44.54 27.95
C LEU A 129 13.45 -45.23 29.33
N LYS A 130 13.78 -44.52 30.42
CA LYS A 130 13.77 -45.02 31.82
C LYS A 130 14.62 -46.27 32.05
N LEU A 131 15.70 -46.42 31.29
CA LEU A 131 16.67 -47.49 31.48
C LEU A 131 17.75 -47.01 32.45
N THR A 132 17.95 -47.72 33.56
CA THR A 132 19.00 -47.43 34.55
C THR A 132 20.05 -48.53 34.52
N SER A 133 21.33 -48.16 34.55
CA SER A 133 22.44 -49.10 34.64
C SER A 133 22.67 -49.47 36.11
N ASP A 134 22.25 -50.66 36.53
CA ASP A 134 22.41 -51.16 37.91
C ASP A 134 23.83 -51.68 38.24
N ASN A 135 24.85 -51.31 37.47
CA ASN A 135 26.23 -51.78 37.69
C ASN A 135 27.08 -50.70 38.37
N ASP A 136 27.74 -51.06 39.47
CA ASP A 136 28.70 -50.26 40.29
C ASP A 136 29.94 -49.70 39.54
N LYS A 137 29.97 -49.75 38.19
CA LYS A 137 31.01 -49.14 37.36
C LYS A 137 30.39 -47.96 36.61
N SER A 138 31.00 -46.77 36.73
CA SER A 138 30.55 -45.59 35.97
C SER A 138 30.46 -45.96 34.47
N PRO A 139 29.32 -45.69 33.80
CA PRO A 139 29.14 -45.94 32.37
C PRO A 139 30.30 -45.40 31.54
N LEU A 140 30.60 -46.06 30.42
CA LEU A 140 31.70 -45.65 29.55
C LEU A 140 31.51 -44.21 29.04
N THR A 141 30.26 -43.83 28.78
CA THR A 141 29.85 -42.47 28.38
C THR A 141 30.18 -41.44 29.46
N GLU A 142 29.92 -41.71 30.73
CA GLU A 142 30.30 -40.83 31.84
C GLU A 142 31.82 -40.75 32.02
N ARG A 143 32.52 -41.88 31.89
CA ARG A 143 34.00 -41.91 31.91
C ARG A 143 34.61 -41.07 30.80
N MET A 144 34.06 -41.13 29.59
CA MET A 144 34.49 -40.31 28.46
C MET A 144 34.35 -38.81 28.77
N LEU A 145 33.24 -38.39 29.40
CA LEU A 145 33.01 -37.01 29.81
C LEU A 145 33.91 -36.52 30.95
N THR A 146 34.56 -37.43 31.68
CA THR A 146 35.55 -37.06 32.72
C THR A 146 36.98 -36.86 32.20
N LEU A 147 37.24 -37.21 30.93
CA LEU A 147 38.55 -36.98 30.31
C LEU A 147 38.80 -35.48 30.14
N ASN A 148 39.95 -35.02 30.61
CA ASN A 148 40.40 -33.63 30.51
C ASN A 148 41.90 -33.55 30.24
N GLU A 149 42.44 -32.35 30.03
CA GLU A 149 43.85 -32.16 29.67
C GLU A 149 44.84 -32.67 30.73
N GLU A 150 44.43 -32.75 32.01
CA GLU A 150 45.26 -33.27 33.10
C GLU A 150 45.22 -34.81 33.21
N THR A 151 44.42 -35.47 32.37
CA THR A 151 44.28 -36.93 32.40
C THR A 151 45.56 -37.59 31.90
N PRO A 152 46.08 -38.62 32.60
CA PRO A 152 47.23 -39.39 32.12
C PRO A 152 46.96 -40.04 30.77
N GLY A 153 47.95 -40.00 29.86
CA GLY A 153 47.80 -40.53 28.50
C GLY A 153 47.33 -41.99 28.42
N GLU A 154 47.75 -42.84 29.36
CA GLU A 154 47.28 -44.24 29.40
C GLU A 154 45.77 -44.36 29.68
N ILE A 155 45.23 -43.51 30.54
CA ILE A 155 43.80 -43.53 30.93
C ILE A 155 42.93 -43.05 29.77
N CYS A 156 43.35 -41.96 29.10
CA CYS A 156 42.64 -41.47 27.92
C CYS A 156 42.70 -42.46 26.77
N TRP A 157 43.87 -43.04 26.49
CA TRP A 157 44.01 -44.05 25.45
C TRP A 157 43.11 -45.27 25.72
N LYS A 158 43.13 -45.81 26.94
CA LYS A 158 42.28 -46.96 27.31
C LYS A 158 40.80 -46.65 27.16
N THR A 159 40.36 -45.50 27.68
CA THR A 159 38.95 -45.11 27.70
C THR A 159 38.43 -44.81 26.29
N TYR A 160 39.18 -44.06 25.49
CA TYR A 160 38.77 -43.77 24.12
C TYR A 160 38.84 -45.01 23.22
N ASN A 161 39.83 -45.88 23.40
CA ASN A 161 39.89 -47.11 22.62
C ASN A 161 38.71 -48.05 22.96
N GLU A 162 38.29 -48.10 24.23
CA GLU A 162 37.06 -48.80 24.65
C GLU A 162 35.81 -48.14 24.06
N TYR A 163 35.78 -46.81 23.93
CA TYR A 163 34.70 -46.09 23.25
C TYR A 163 34.63 -46.42 21.75
N CYS A 164 35.77 -46.43 21.05
CA CYS A 164 35.80 -46.80 19.63
C CYS A 164 35.28 -48.22 19.40
N THR A 165 35.74 -49.20 20.19
CA THR A 165 35.32 -50.59 19.99
C THR A 165 33.84 -50.85 20.32
N LEU A 166 33.25 -50.04 21.21
CA LEU A 166 31.86 -50.21 21.62
C LEU A 166 30.88 -49.33 20.83
N TYR A 167 31.32 -48.18 20.32
CA TYR A 167 30.46 -47.20 19.64
C TYR A 167 30.85 -46.97 18.19
N THR A 168 32.02 -46.39 17.93
CA THR A 168 32.44 -45.94 16.59
C THR A 168 32.63 -47.10 15.60
N ASP A 169 33.20 -48.23 16.05
CA ASP A 169 33.52 -49.36 15.19
C ASP A 169 32.31 -50.31 14.98
N LYS A 170 31.30 -50.23 15.86
CA LYS A 170 30.12 -51.10 15.84
C LYS A 170 28.91 -50.49 15.15
N PHE A 171 28.72 -49.18 15.23
CA PHE A 171 27.48 -48.55 14.81
C PHE A 171 27.64 -47.67 13.58
N SER A 172 26.62 -47.66 12.74
CA SER A 172 26.55 -46.88 11.51
C SER A 172 26.54 -45.38 11.78
N GLU A 173 27.13 -44.62 10.86
CA GLU A 173 27.14 -43.15 10.87
C GLU A 173 25.72 -42.58 10.96
N LYS A 174 24.73 -43.25 10.36
CA LYS A 174 23.31 -42.88 10.44
C LYS A 174 22.76 -42.94 11.86
N ALA A 175 23.06 -43.99 12.61
CA ALA A 175 22.61 -44.14 13.99
C ALA A 175 23.28 -43.11 14.91
N LEU A 176 24.59 -42.89 14.74
CA LEU A 176 25.33 -41.88 15.50
C LEU A 176 24.82 -40.46 15.20
N ASN A 177 24.48 -40.15 13.94
CA ASN A 177 23.91 -38.86 13.56
C ASN A 177 22.51 -38.65 14.16
N PHE A 178 21.66 -39.68 14.18
CA PHE A 178 20.37 -39.61 14.87
C PHE A 178 20.54 -39.32 16.38
N ILE A 179 21.45 -40.02 17.04
CA ILE A 179 21.74 -39.83 18.48
C ILE A 179 22.22 -38.40 18.74
N LYS A 180 23.09 -37.83 17.89
CA LYS A 180 23.48 -36.41 18.00
C LYS A 180 22.29 -35.46 17.98
N LYS A 181 21.32 -35.70 17.08
CA LYS A 181 20.13 -34.83 16.95
C LYS A 181 19.08 -35.01 18.06
N PHE A 182 19.08 -36.13 18.77
CA PHE A 182 18.07 -36.43 19.80
C PHE A 182 17.92 -35.32 20.85
N ASN A 183 19.04 -34.77 21.33
CA ASN A 183 19.02 -33.70 22.34
C ASN A 183 18.32 -32.42 21.85
N ILE A 184 18.34 -32.16 20.54
CA ILE A 184 17.73 -30.96 19.93
C ILE A 184 16.20 -31.16 19.77
N SER A 185 15.72 -32.40 19.76
CA SER A 185 14.31 -32.74 19.54
C SER A 185 13.45 -32.87 20.80
N ASN A 186 13.98 -32.60 22.00
CA ASN A 186 13.24 -32.82 23.26
C ASN A 186 11.89 -32.07 23.32
N GLU A 187 11.88 -30.78 22.95
CA GLU A 187 10.64 -29.97 22.94
C GLU A 187 9.60 -30.50 21.93
N LEU A 188 10.07 -31.02 20.79
CA LEU A 188 9.22 -31.65 19.78
C LEU A 188 8.61 -32.95 20.32
N LEU A 189 9.41 -33.79 20.99
CA LEU A 189 8.94 -35.06 21.54
C LEU A 189 7.96 -34.87 22.70
N ASP A 190 8.22 -33.89 23.58
CA ASP A 190 7.30 -33.50 24.65
C ASP A 190 5.94 -33.05 24.11
N PHE A 191 5.93 -32.37 22.95
CA PHE A 191 4.70 -31.97 22.27
C PHE A 191 3.99 -33.14 21.57
N ILE A 192 4.72 -34.00 20.84
CA ILE A 192 4.14 -35.07 20.02
C ILE A 192 3.58 -36.21 20.88
N HIS A 193 4.26 -36.56 21.98
CA HIS A 193 3.90 -37.70 22.83
C HIS A 193 2.45 -37.68 23.35
N PRO A 194 1.89 -36.55 23.86
CA PRO A 194 0.51 -36.48 24.33
C PRO A 194 -0.56 -36.35 23.24
N LEU A 195 -0.21 -36.10 21.97
CA LEU A 195 -1.21 -35.85 20.91
C LEU A 195 -2.08 -37.09 20.64
N THR A 196 -3.40 -36.92 20.62
CA THR A 196 -4.34 -37.97 20.21
C THR A 196 -4.58 -37.96 18.70
N SER A 197 -5.22 -39.00 18.15
CA SER A 197 -5.63 -39.02 16.73
C SER A 197 -6.52 -37.84 16.36
N THR A 198 -7.44 -37.46 17.25
CA THR A 198 -8.33 -36.29 17.07
C THR A 198 -7.58 -34.96 17.01
N ASP A 199 -6.47 -34.85 17.75
CA ASP A 199 -5.65 -33.64 17.75
C ASP A 199 -4.89 -33.49 16.42
N ILE A 200 -4.45 -34.62 15.84
CA ILE A 200 -3.77 -34.66 14.54
C ILE A 200 -4.75 -34.31 13.41
N GLU A 201 -5.97 -34.86 13.43
CA GLU A 201 -7.02 -34.53 12.44
C GLU A 201 -7.41 -33.05 12.51
N SER A 202 -7.57 -32.51 13.71
CA SER A 202 -7.90 -31.09 13.91
C SER A 202 -6.81 -30.16 13.38
N LEU A 203 -5.53 -30.54 13.55
CA LEU A 203 -4.42 -29.78 12.99
C LEU A 203 -4.36 -29.89 11.46
N LEU A 204 -4.65 -31.06 10.88
CA LEU A 204 -4.71 -31.25 9.41
C LEU A 204 -5.84 -30.45 8.75
N GLU A 205 -7.03 -30.41 9.35
CA GLU A 205 -8.14 -29.58 8.87
C GLU A 205 -7.77 -28.09 8.90
N SER A 206 -7.14 -27.63 9.98
CA SER A 206 -6.77 -26.22 10.14
C SER A 206 -5.71 -25.73 9.15
N ILE A 207 -4.83 -26.62 8.67
CA ILE A 207 -3.86 -26.29 7.61
C ILE A 207 -4.56 -26.08 6.26
N ASN A 208 -5.58 -26.88 5.95
CA ASN A 208 -6.31 -26.75 4.68
C ASN A 208 -7.13 -25.45 4.58
N ASP A 209 -7.54 -24.89 5.73
CA ASP A 209 -8.31 -23.64 5.78
C ASP A 209 -7.44 -22.37 5.86
N SER A 210 -6.14 -22.51 6.12
CA SER A 210 -5.23 -21.39 6.38
C SER A 210 -4.28 -21.13 5.20
N ASP A 211 -4.72 -20.35 4.20
CA ASP A 211 -3.92 -19.99 3.02
C ASP A 211 -2.62 -19.20 3.34
N GLU A 212 -2.52 -18.60 4.53
CA GLU A 212 -1.43 -17.66 4.89
C GLU A 212 -0.23 -18.29 5.62
N ILE A 213 -0.32 -19.54 6.08
CA ILE A 213 0.75 -20.17 6.86
C ILE A 213 1.49 -21.20 6.00
N LEU A 214 2.79 -20.98 5.74
CA LEU A 214 3.71 -21.84 4.98
C LEU A 214 4.02 -23.20 5.66
N ILE A 215 3.03 -23.86 6.27
CA ILE A 215 3.22 -25.21 6.83
C ILE A 215 2.60 -26.20 5.85
N ASP A 216 3.44 -27.00 5.23
CA ASP A 216 2.99 -28.09 4.35
C ASP A 216 2.33 -29.20 5.19
N THR A 217 1.22 -29.76 4.70
CA THR A 217 0.51 -30.91 5.27
C THR A 217 1.46 -32.09 5.52
N SER A 218 2.50 -32.22 4.68
CA SER A 218 3.56 -33.21 4.85
C SER A 218 4.28 -33.11 6.21
N THR A 219 4.36 -31.92 6.81
CA THR A 219 5.03 -31.67 8.10
C THR A 219 4.27 -32.28 9.27
N ILE A 220 2.93 -32.18 9.28
CA ILE A 220 2.11 -32.83 10.31
C ILE A 220 2.20 -34.36 10.17
N LEU A 221 2.15 -34.87 8.93
CA LEU A 221 2.29 -36.30 8.68
C LEU A 221 3.68 -36.82 9.11
N ASN A 222 4.74 -36.02 8.95
CA ASN A 222 6.07 -36.34 9.47
C ASN A 222 6.08 -36.44 10.99
N MET A 223 5.36 -35.58 11.72
CA MET A 223 5.22 -35.69 13.19
C MET A 223 4.57 -37.01 13.61
N THR A 224 3.55 -37.48 12.88
CA THR A 224 2.92 -38.78 13.13
C THR A 224 3.91 -39.93 12.91
N LYS A 225 4.76 -39.86 11.88
CA LYS A 225 5.82 -40.85 11.65
C LYS A 225 6.86 -40.84 12.76
N ILE A 226 7.23 -39.67 13.28
CA ILE A 226 8.14 -39.56 14.44
C ILE A 226 7.51 -40.21 15.68
N LYS A 227 6.21 -39.95 15.94
CA LYS A 227 5.50 -40.58 17.04
C LYS A 227 5.52 -42.11 16.94
N SER A 228 5.16 -42.65 15.78
CA SER A 228 5.17 -44.09 15.49
C SER A 228 6.57 -44.69 15.67
N PHE A 229 7.61 -44.00 15.22
CA PHE A 229 9.00 -44.44 15.38
C PHE A 229 9.36 -44.63 16.87
N PHE A 230 9.06 -43.66 17.73
CA PHE A 230 9.35 -43.76 19.15
C PHE A 230 8.46 -44.79 19.87
N GLU A 231 7.18 -44.91 19.52
CA GLU A 231 6.30 -45.98 20.01
C GLU A 231 6.88 -47.37 19.71
N ARG A 232 7.39 -47.60 18.49
CA ARG A 232 8.05 -48.86 18.12
C ARG A 232 9.38 -49.08 18.82
N ILE A 233 10.15 -48.01 19.11
CA ILE A 233 11.33 -48.11 19.99
C ILE A 233 10.92 -48.59 21.38
N TYR A 234 9.87 -48.00 21.97
CA TYR A 234 9.39 -48.40 23.30
C TYR A 234 8.95 -49.87 23.32
N GLU A 235 8.24 -50.33 22.29
CA GLU A 235 7.83 -51.73 22.17
C GLU A 235 9.02 -52.67 22.07
N LYS A 236 9.99 -52.40 21.17
CA LYS A 236 11.18 -53.24 20.99
C LYS A 236 12.07 -53.25 22.24
N VAL A 237 12.28 -52.10 22.87
CA VAL A 237 13.04 -52.01 24.13
C VAL A 237 12.33 -52.79 25.23
N ALA A 238 11.01 -52.66 25.38
CA ALA A 238 10.24 -53.40 26.36
C ALA A 238 10.20 -54.92 26.09
N GLU A 239 10.24 -55.34 24.82
CA GLU A 239 10.33 -56.74 24.41
C GLU A 239 11.70 -57.34 24.78
N ILE A 240 12.79 -56.64 24.49
CA ILE A 240 14.16 -57.08 24.81
C ILE A 240 14.37 -57.10 26.32
N CYS A 241 13.88 -56.12 27.07
CA CYS A 241 13.94 -56.11 28.53
C CYS A 241 13.17 -57.28 29.19
N ARG A 242 12.18 -57.88 28.50
CA ARG A 242 11.48 -59.10 28.97
C ARG A 242 12.27 -60.38 28.69
N GLN A 243 13.18 -60.37 27.72
CA GLN A 243 14.03 -61.51 27.36
C GLN A 243 15.35 -61.40 28.13
N SER A 244 15.39 -61.94 29.34
CA SER A 244 16.53 -61.84 30.26
C SER A 244 17.81 -62.50 29.72
N LEU A 245 18.67 -61.75 29.01
CA LEU A 245 20.08 -62.09 28.72
C LEU A 245 20.86 -60.85 28.21
N THR A 246 21.58 -60.18 29.12
CA THR A 246 22.91 -59.53 28.98
C THR A 246 23.33 -58.92 27.62
N PRO A 247 22.91 -57.68 27.29
CA PRO A 247 23.88 -56.62 27.00
C PRO A 247 23.70 -55.36 27.88
N ALA A 248 24.65 -54.42 27.82
CA ALA A 248 24.53 -53.12 28.48
C ALA A 248 23.33 -52.32 27.88
N PRO A 249 22.61 -51.50 28.69
CA PRO A 249 21.45 -50.73 28.21
C PRO A 249 21.73 -49.88 26.96
N GLU A 250 22.95 -49.37 26.87
CA GLU A 250 23.46 -48.59 25.74
C GLU A 250 23.46 -49.39 24.42
N GLU A 251 23.89 -50.65 24.45
CA GLU A 251 23.99 -51.51 23.26
C GLU A 251 22.60 -51.93 22.76
N ILE A 252 21.64 -52.14 23.66
CA ILE A 252 20.24 -52.48 23.33
C ILE A 252 19.57 -51.33 22.59
N VAL A 253 19.67 -50.12 23.12
CA VAL A 253 19.03 -48.94 22.53
C VAL A 253 19.58 -48.67 21.14
N ILE A 254 20.89 -48.75 20.96
CA ILE A 254 21.51 -48.46 19.67
C ILE A 254 21.24 -49.58 18.64
N GLN A 255 21.21 -50.86 19.04
CA GLN A 255 20.76 -51.94 18.14
C GLN A 255 19.31 -51.78 17.69
N CYS A 256 18.41 -51.35 18.59
CA CYS A 256 17.03 -51.03 18.23
C CYS A 256 16.96 -49.88 17.22
N LEU A 257 17.77 -48.84 17.43
CA LEU A 257 17.87 -47.72 16.49
C LEU A 257 18.39 -48.17 15.12
N GLU A 258 19.45 -48.97 15.06
CA GLU A 258 19.98 -49.46 13.78
C GLU A 258 18.96 -50.30 13.01
N ASN A 259 18.25 -51.18 13.70
CA ASN A 259 17.23 -52.01 13.08
C ASN A 259 16.07 -51.17 12.52
N LEU A 260 15.62 -50.15 13.25
CA LEU A 260 14.51 -49.30 12.84
C LEU A 260 14.91 -48.27 11.77
N LEU A 261 16.11 -47.71 11.84
CA LEU A 261 16.64 -46.73 10.86
C LEU A 261 16.87 -47.34 9.47
N ASN A 262 16.98 -48.65 9.38
CA ASN A 262 17.10 -49.38 8.12
C ASN A 262 15.74 -49.75 7.49
N GLU A 263 14.61 -49.53 8.17
CA GLU A 263 13.28 -49.72 7.59
C GLU A 263 12.95 -48.55 6.64
N GLU A 264 12.39 -48.85 5.46
CA GLU A 264 12.10 -47.83 4.42
C GLU A 264 11.30 -46.64 4.98
N GLU A 265 10.35 -46.89 5.88
CA GLU A 265 9.48 -45.90 6.52
C GLU A 265 10.25 -44.84 7.32
N PHE A 266 11.39 -45.20 7.92
CA PHE A 266 12.16 -44.35 8.83
C PHE A 266 13.54 -43.95 8.30
N THR A 267 13.88 -44.33 7.07
CA THR A 267 15.15 -43.98 6.41
C THR A 267 15.46 -42.48 6.45
N ASN A 268 14.42 -41.64 6.46
CA ASN A 268 14.49 -40.18 6.48
C ASN A 268 14.08 -39.54 7.82
N ILE A 269 14.05 -40.29 8.92
CA ILE A 269 13.56 -39.80 10.23
C ILE A 269 14.27 -38.52 10.71
N VAL A 270 15.55 -38.36 10.38
CA VAL A 270 16.33 -37.16 10.73
C VAL A 270 15.77 -35.91 10.02
N SER A 271 15.38 -36.02 8.74
CA SER A 271 14.78 -34.89 8.01
C SER A 271 13.33 -34.64 8.43
N TYR A 272 12.62 -35.68 8.89
CA TYR A 272 11.30 -35.52 9.52
C TYR A 272 11.40 -34.69 10.80
N ILE A 273 12.40 -34.96 11.64
CA ILE A 273 12.67 -34.19 12.86
C ILE A 273 13.03 -32.74 12.50
N ASP A 274 13.88 -32.51 11.51
CA ASP A 274 14.29 -31.15 11.10
C ASP A 274 13.11 -30.31 10.58
N SER A 275 12.29 -30.89 9.69
CA SER A 275 11.10 -30.20 9.15
C SER A 275 10.07 -29.90 10.24
N SER A 276 9.90 -30.82 11.19
CA SER A 276 8.97 -30.66 12.31
C SER A 276 9.47 -29.62 13.32
N LEU A 277 10.77 -29.57 13.60
CA LEU A 277 11.38 -28.57 14.49
C LEU A 277 11.30 -27.16 13.91
N HIS A 278 11.57 -26.98 12.62
CA HIS A 278 11.49 -25.66 11.98
C HIS A 278 10.08 -25.05 12.09
N SER A 279 9.03 -25.88 12.05
CA SER A 279 7.64 -25.44 12.07
C SER A 279 6.97 -25.56 13.45
N LEU A 280 7.68 -26.04 14.47
CA LEU A 280 7.11 -26.39 15.78
C LEU A 280 6.43 -25.21 16.48
N THR A 281 7.05 -24.02 16.46
CA THR A 281 6.49 -22.83 17.12
C THR A 281 5.15 -22.41 16.52
N SER A 282 5.04 -22.48 15.19
CA SER A 282 3.82 -22.14 14.46
C SER A 282 2.71 -23.18 14.72
N ILE A 283 3.07 -24.47 14.75
CA ILE A 283 2.14 -25.56 15.05
C ILE A 283 1.66 -25.51 16.51
N LEU A 284 2.56 -25.23 17.47
CA LEU A 284 2.21 -25.04 18.88
C LEU A 284 1.21 -23.89 19.08
N ARG A 285 1.44 -22.76 18.39
CA ARG A 285 0.52 -21.63 18.41
C ARG A 285 -0.85 -22.03 17.86
N MET A 286 -0.88 -22.71 16.72
CA MET A 286 -2.12 -23.20 16.11
C MET A 286 -2.86 -24.18 17.03
N TYR A 287 -2.16 -25.13 17.65
CA TYR A 287 -2.72 -26.09 18.61
C TYR A 287 -3.29 -25.40 19.87
N MET A 288 -2.58 -24.41 20.42
CA MET A 288 -3.06 -23.60 21.56
C MET A 288 -4.29 -22.75 21.21
N GLU A 289 -4.37 -22.26 19.97
CA GLU A 289 -5.53 -21.53 19.48
C GLU A 289 -6.76 -22.44 19.29
N LEU A 290 -6.57 -23.65 18.77
CA LEU A 290 -7.65 -24.64 18.55
C LEU A 290 -8.24 -25.15 19.87
N THR A 291 -7.39 -25.50 20.85
CA THR A 291 -7.82 -26.02 22.16
C THR A 291 -8.56 -24.98 23.01
N ASN A 292 -8.16 -23.70 22.97
CA ASN A 292 -8.88 -22.62 23.66
C ASN A 292 -10.17 -22.17 22.94
N LYS A 293 -10.21 -22.14 21.60
CA LYS A 293 -11.39 -21.68 20.84
C LYS A 293 -12.50 -22.73 20.78
N GLY A 294 -12.18 -24.03 20.73
CA GLY A 294 -13.17 -25.12 20.57
C GLY A 294 -14.09 -25.33 21.79
N LEU A 295 -13.53 -25.35 23.00
CA LEU A 295 -14.29 -25.45 24.25
C LEU A 295 -15.04 -24.16 24.59
N SER A 296 -14.45 -22.99 24.27
CA SER A 296 -15.08 -21.67 24.47
C SER A 296 -16.34 -21.48 23.62
N LYS A 297 -16.34 -21.90 22.35
CA LYS A 297 -17.51 -21.76 21.45
C LYS A 297 -18.68 -22.66 21.85
N ARG A 298 -18.41 -23.91 22.28
CA ARG A 298 -19.44 -24.84 22.78
C ARG A 298 -20.12 -24.28 24.04
N GLN A 299 -19.34 -23.77 24.98
CA GLN A 299 -19.86 -23.15 26.20
C GLN A 299 -20.72 -21.91 25.88
N ARG A 300 -20.27 -21.08 24.93
CA ARG A 300 -20.99 -19.88 24.49
C ARG A 300 -22.36 -20.19 23.88
N ILE A 301 -22.50 -21.28 23.11
CA ILE A 301 -23.80 -21.74 22.58
C ILE A 301 -24.76 -22.07 23.74
N LEU A 302 -24.28 -22.81 24.74
CA LEU A 302 -25.10 -23.18 25.89
C LEU A 302 -25.52 -21.96 26.71
N GLU A 303 -24.63 -20.98 26.89
CA GLU A 303 -24.93 -19.72 27.59
C GLU A 303 -25.99 -18.88 26.88
N ILE A 304 -25.92 -18.76 25.54
CA ILE A 304 -26.93 -18.06 24.73
C ILE A 304 -28.30 -18.70 24.93
N MET A 305 -28.36 -20.03 24.95
CA MET A 305 -29.61 -20.78 25.09
C MET A 305 -30.16 -20.79 26.52
N GLN A 306 -29.34 -20.46 27.52
CA GLN A 306 -29.76 -20.51 28.92
C GLN A 306 -30.47 -19.23 29.35
N THR A 307 -29.83 -18.08 29.19
CA THR A 307 -30.45 -16.76 29.46
C THR A 307 -29.82 -15.71 28.57
N SER A 308 -30.52 -15.27 27.53
CA SER A 308 -30.06 -14.18 26.66
C SER A 308 -31.16 -13.19 26.31
N GLN A 309 -30.76 -11.94 26.07
CA GLN A 309 -31.62 -10.89 25.53
C GLN A 309 -31.12 -10.47 24.16
N MET A 310 -32.02 -10.39 23.19
CA MET A 310 -31.69 -10.09 21.80
C MET A 310 -32.40 -8.83 21.36
N ARG A 311 -31.75 -8.08 20.46
CA ARG A 311 -32.37 -6.94 19.78
C ARG A 311 -31.88 -6.86 18.35
N PHE A 312 -32.78 -6.55 17.44
CA PHE A 312 -32.43 -6.24 16.05
C PHE A 312 -31.97 -4.80 15.95
N ILE A 313 -30.99 -4.55 15.10
CA ILE A 313 -30.38 -3.24 14.90
C ILE A 313 -30.24 -2.92 13.42
N GLU A 314 -30.26 -1.64 13.12
CA GLU A 314 -29.83 -1.11 11.84
C GLU A 314 -28.37 -0.63 11.97
N GLN A 315 -27.48 -1.20 11.17
CA GLN A 315 -26.14 -0.68 10.97
C GLN A 315 -26.17 0.23 9.75
N ARG A 316 -26.02 1.54 9.99
CA ARG A 316 -25.75 2.49 8.92
C ARG A 316 -24.24 2.50 8.68
N LYS A 317 -23.83 1.87 7.59
CA LYS A 317 -22.44 2.00 7.12
C LYS A 317 -22.39 3.19 6.17
N THR A 318 -21.97 4.33 6.68
CA THR A 318 -21.57 5.48 5.85
C THR A 318 -20.18 5.19 5.27
N GLN A 319 -20.14 4.53 4.13
CA GLN A 319 -18.95 4.50 3.29
C GLN A 319 -19.29 5.31 2.04
N TYR A 320 -18.59 6.43 1.83
CA TYR A 320 -18.80 7.32 0.68
C TYR A 320 -20.27 7.79 0.58
N GLY A 321 -20.72 8.54 1.60
CA GLY A 321 -21.99 9.29 1.63
C GLY A 321 -23.31 8.52 1.46
N ASN A 322 -23.28 7.18 1.34
CA ASN A 322 -24.48 6.33 1.28
C ASN A 322 -24.77 5.64 2.62
N ASP A 323 -26.02 5.73 3.08
CA ASP A 323 -26.56 4.90 4.17
C ASP A 323 -26.92 3.52 3.62
N LYS A 324 -25.99 2.56 3.61
CA LYS A 324 -26.37 1.16 3.37
C LYS A 324 -27.05 0.64 4.64
N HIS A 325 -28.38 0.53 4.59
CA HIS A 325 -29.19 -0.06 5.66
C HIS A 325 -28.93 -1.56 5.72
N GLN A 326 -28.04 -1.99 6.62
CA GLN A 326 -27.80 -3.39 6.92
C GLN A 326 -28.44 -3.73 8.26
N PHE A 327 -29.36 -4.70 8.27
CA PHE A 327 -29.95 -5.18 9.52
C PHE A 327 -29.04 -6.26 10.13
N ASP A 328 -28.89 -6.21 11.45
CA ASP A 328 -28.11 -7.16 12.23
C ASP A 328 -28.80 -7.41 13.58
N ILE A 329 -28.27 -8.32 14.38
CA ILE A 329 -28.74 -8.65 15.72
C ILE A 329 -27.65 -8.37 16.75
N LYS A 330 -28.05 -8.00 17.96
CA LYS A 330 -27.18 -7.96 19.14
C LYS A 330 -27.77 -8.85 20.22
N ILE A 331 -27.02 -9.87 20.62
CA ILE A 331 -27.34 -10.70 21.80
C ILE A 331 -26.52 -10.24 23.00
N MET A 332 -27.19 -10.13 24.15
CA MET A 332 -26.64 -9.78 25.44
C MET A 332 -26.80 -10.98 26.40
N ILE A 333 -25.72 -11.36 27.07
CA ILE A 333 -25.66 -12.45 28.04
C ILE A 333 -25.29 -11.85 29.40
N LYS A 334 -25.83 -12.40 30.49
CA LYS A 334 -25.46 -11.98 31.86
C LYS A 334 -24.21 -12.73 32.31
N GLU A 335 -23.14 -12.02 32.68
CA GLU A 335 -21.90 -12.59 33.23
C GLU A 335 -21.81 -12.28 34.74
N GLN A 336 -21.50 -13.28 35.57
CA GLN A 336 -21.22 -13.09 36.99
C GLN A 336 -19.72 -12.81 37.16
N THR A 337 -19.34 -11.63 37.63
CA THR A 337 -17.94 -11.31 37.94
C THR A 337 -17.72 -11.29 39.46
N LEU A 338 -16.80 -12.13 39.95
CA LEU A 338 -16.27 -12.07 41.30
C LEU A 338 -15.20 -10.97 41.34
N SER A 339 -15.50 -9.81 41.94
CA SER A 339 -14.46 -8.82 42.27
C SER A 339 -14.00 -9.02 43.71
N THR A 340 -12.73 -9.36 43.89
CA THR A 340 -12.05 -9.31 45.19
C THR A 340 -11.82 -7.85 45.59
N VAL A 341 -12.48 -7.39 46.64
CA VAL A 341 -12.01 -6.25 47.43
C VAL A 341 -11.81 -6.73 48.85
N GLU A 342 -10.70 -6.29 49.43
CA GLU A 342 -10.15 -6.70 50.71
C GLU A 342 -11.18 -6.69 51.85
N GLN A 343 -11.12 -7.79 52.61
CA GLN A 343 -11.57 -7.94 54.00
C GLN A 343 -13.06 -7.67 54.32
N THR A 344 -13.75 -8.78 54.60
CA THR A 344 -14.96 -8.89 55.43
C THR A 344 -16.21 -8.17 54.94
N SER A 345 -16.80 -8.66 53.84
CA SER A 345 -18.26 -8.88 53.61
C SER A 345 -18.49 -9.21 52.12
N ILE A 346 -18.96 -10.42 51.81
CA ILE A 346 -19.33 -10.79 50.44
C ILE A 346 -20.65 -10.07 50.09
N MET A 347 -20.59 -9.04 49.25
CA MET A 347 -21.76 -8.55 48.51
C MET A 347 -21.60 -8.91 47.04
N VAL A 348 -22.40 -9.86 46.56
CA VAL A 348 -22.54 -10.16 45.14
C VAL A 348 -23.25 -8.97 44.50
N ARG A 349 -22.54 -8.16 43.71
CA ARG A 349 -23.17 -7.19 42.79
C ARG A 349 -23.16 -7.80 41.40
N GLU A 350 -24.34 -8.16 40.89
CA GLU A 350 -24.54 -8.47 39.48
C GLU A 350 -24.17 -7.24 38.64
N LYS A 351 -23.05 -7.30 37.92
CA LYS A 351 -22.71 -6.30 36.90
C LYS A 351 -22.87 -6.97 35.55
N VAL A 352 -23.98 -6.69 34.86
CA VAL A 352 -24.22 -7.15 33.48
C VAL A 352 -23.15 -6.53 32.59
N VAL A 353 -22.21 -7.35 32.10
CA VAL A 353 -21.23 -6.95 31.09
C VAL A 353 -21.84 -7.21 29.72
N GLU A 354 -22.23 -6.15 29.02
CA GLU A 354 -22.77 -6.24 27.66
C GLU A 354 -21.64 -6.62 26.67
N ARG A 355 -21.51 -7.91 26.33
CA ARG A 355 -20.74 -8.31 25.13
C ARG A 355 -21.71 -8.52 23.96
N PRO A 356 -21.73 -7.64 22.94
CA PRO A 356 -22.63 -7.81 21.80
C PRO A 356 -22.13 -8.94 20.89
N ILE A 357 -22.98 -9.96 20.70
CA ILE A 357 -22.79 -11.00 19.67
C ILE A 357 -23.58 -10.58 18.42
N THR A 358 -22.93 -10.58 17.25
CA THR A 358 -23.52 -10.21 15.94
C THR A 358 -24.07 -11.44 15.20
N TYR A 359 -24.80 -11.24 14.10
CA TYR A 359 -25.26 -12.35 13.26
C TYR A 359 -24.10 -13.17 12.68
N ILE A 360 -22.98 -12.54 12.34
CA ILE A 360 -21.79 -13.23 11.80
C ILE A 360 -21.26 -14.22 12.84
N ASP A 361 -21.16 -13.80 14.10
CA ASP A 361 -20.76 -14.67 15.20
C ASP A 361 -21.75 -15.83 15.38
N LEU A 362 -23.06 -15.57 15.27
CA LEU A 362 -24.09 -16.60 15.39
C LEU A 362 -24.07 -17.60 14.24
N HIS A 363 -23.82 -17.13 13.01
CA HIS A 363 -23.67 -17.99 11.84
C HIS A 363 -22.51 -18.96 12.03
N GLU A 364 -21.36 -18.46 12.49
CA GLU A 364 -20.21 -19.30 12.81
C GLU A 364 -20.51 -20.31 13.93
N LEU A 365 -21.17 -19.85 15.00
CA LEU A 365 -21.58 -20.73 16.10
C LEU A 365 -22.61 -21.78 15.64
N ARG A 366 -23.50 -21.47 14.70
CA ARG A 366 -24.49 -22.40 14.12
C ARG A 366 -23.79 -23.50 13.34
N ASP A 367 -22.83 -23.14 12.49
CA ASP A 367 -22.07 -24.12 11.71
C ASP A 367 -21.24 -25.01 12.64
N ARG A 368 -20.67 -24.43 13.70
CA ARG A 368 -20.00 -25.21 14.76
C ARG A 368 -20.96 -26.12 15.53
N ALA A 369 -22.18 -25.66 15.84
CA ALA A 369 -23.20 -26.48 16.51
C ALA A 369 -23.57 -27.71 15.66
N ARG A 370 -23.72 -27.53 14.32
CA ARG A 370 -23.97 -28.64 13.38
C ARG A 370 -22.80 -29.62 13.36
N LEU A 371 -21.56 -29.13 13.29
CA LEU A 371 -20.36 -29.98 13.32
C LEU A 371 -20.23 -30.78 14.64
N ILE A 372 -20.57 -30.18 15.78
CA ILE A 372 -20.60 -30.88 17.08
C ILE A 372 -21.69 -31.97 17.08
N GLU A 373 -22.84 -31.71 16.47
CA GLU A 373 -23.89 -32.73 16.33
C GLU A 373 -23.42 -33.91 15.46
N TYR A 374 -22.78 -33.65 14.32
CA TYR A 374 -22.28 -34.70 13.41
C TYR A 374 -21.10 -35.50 13.95
N SER A 375 -20.12 -34.85 14.60
CA SER A 375 -18.92 -35.54 15.14
C SER A 375 -19.21 -36.44 16.36
N SER A 376 -20.32 -36.22 17.04
CA SER A 376 -20.70 -36.98 18.25
C SER A 376 -21.35 -38.34 17.98
N SER A 377 -21.57 -38.71 16.71
CA SER A 377 -22.26 -39.97 16.37
C SER A 377 -21.39 -41.22 16.49
N GLU A 378 -20.06 -41.13 16.45
CA GLU A 378 -19.22 -42.34 16.35
C GLU A 378 -18.45 -42.71 17.63
N GLU A 379 -18.01 -41.78 18.51
CA GLU A 379 -17.15 -42.19 19.66
C GLU A 379 -17.41 -41.53 21.04
N LYS A 380 -18.24 -40.47 21.16
CA LYS A 380 -18.64 -39.89 22.47
C LYS A 380 -20.12 -39.46 22.48
N LYS A 381 -20.98 -40.16 23.23
CA LYS A 381 -22.40 -39.81 23.36
C LYS A 381 -22.58 -38.46 24.07
N LEU A 382 -22.97 -37.41 23.33
CA LEU A 382 -23.59 -36.20 23.88
C LEU A 382 -24.85 -36.60 24.69
N SER A 383 -25.16 -35.87 25.76
CA SER A 383 -26.43 -36.08 26.45
C SER A 383 -27.61 -35.67 25.55
N GLU A 384 -28.74 -36.35 25.66
CA GLU A 384 -29.94 -36.06 24.87
C GLU A 384 -30.44 -34.62 25.08
N GLU A 385 -30.26 -34.10 26.29
CA GLU A 385 -30.56 -32.71 26.64
C GLU A 385 -29.64 -31.71 25.92
N GLU A 386 -28.32 -31.97 25.86
CA GLU A 386 -27.39 -31.12 25.10
C GLU A 386 -27.67 -31.14 23.60
N ARG A 387 -28.01 -32.32 23.05
CA ARG A 387 -28.37 -32.45 21.64
C ARG A 387 -29.61 -31.61 21.30
N ASN A 388 -30.64 -31.69 22.13
CA ASN A 388 -31.85 -30.88 21.98
C ASN A 388 -31.56 -29.38 22.08
N ARG A 389 -30.62 -28.96 22.95
CA ARG A 389 -30.19 -27.55 23.05
C ARG A 389 -29.43 -27.08 21.82
N LEU A 390 -28.53 -27.90 21.24
CA LEU A 390 -27.83 -27.57 20.00
C LEU A 390 -28.79 -27.44 18.82
N GLN A 391 -29.75 -28.36 18.67
CA GLN A 391 -30.78 -28.28 17.63
C GLN A 391 -31.68 -27.04 17.80
N SER A 392 -32.05 -26.72 19.04
CA SER A 392 -32.84 -25.51 19.35
C SER A 392 -32.06 -24.24 19.02
N PHE A 393 -30.74 -24.21 19.27
CA PHE A 393 -29.87 -23.11 18.88
C PHE A 393 -29.81 -22.94 17.35
N VAL A 394 -29.67 -24.03 16.58
CA VAL A 394 -29.67 -23.97 15.12
C VAL A 394 -30.97 -23.37 14.60
N LYS A 395 -32.12 -23.82 15.10
CA LYS A 395 -33.45 -23.29 14.74
C LYS A 395 -33.58 -21.80 15.08
N MET A 396 -33.11 -21.39 16.26
CA MET A 396 -33.12 -19.99 16.68
C MET A 396 -32.31 -19.10 15.73
N VAL A 397 -31.11 -19.54 15.31
CA VAL A 397 -30.28 -18.78 14.36
C VAL A 397 -30.90 -18.71 12.96
N GLU A 398 -31.52 -19.79 12.48
CA GLU A 398 -32.27 -19.80 11.19
C GLU A 398 -33.49 -18.87 11.22
N LEU A 399 -34.18 -18.79 12.36
CA LEU A 399 -35.29 -17.86 12.58
C LEU A 399 -34.80 -16.40 12.58
N ILE A 400 -33.68 -16.11 13.26
CA ILE A 400 -33.03 -14.80 13.24
C ILE A 400 -32.64 -14.42 11.80
N GLU A 401 -32.05 -15.33 11.03
CA GLU A 401 -31.74 -15.11 9.61
C GLU A 401 -32.98 -14.75 8.79
N THR A 402 -34.10 -15.45 9.04
CA THR A 402 -35.38 -15.19 8.38
C THR A 402 -35.93 -13.81 8.73
N ILE A 403 -35.88 -13.40 10.00
CA ILE A 403 -36.29 -12.06 10.44
C ILE A 403 -35.43 -10.99 9.77
N LEU A 404 -34.10 -11.16 9.73
CA LEU A 404 -33.20 -10.22 9.05
C LEU A 404 -33.50 -10.10 7.56
N LYS A 405 -33.82 -11.21 6.88
CA LYS A 405 -34.25 -11.22 5.47
C LYS A 405 -35.58 -10.48 5.28
N ASN A 406 -36.57 -10.69 6.15
CA ASN A 406 -37.87 -10.02 6.07
C ASN A 406 -37.75 -8.51 6.32
N LEU A 407 -36.98 -8.09 7.33
CA LEU A 407 -36.67 -6.68 7.59
C LEU A 407 -35.98 -6.03 6.39
N THR A 408 -34.99 -6.72 5.81
CA THR A 408 -34.32 -6.27 4.58
C THR A 408 -35.34 -6.08 3.46
N SER A 409 -36.18 -7.08 3.18
CA SER A 409 -37.16 -7.02 2.09
C SER A 409 -38.25 -5.96 2.30
N LEU A 410 -38.72 -5.77 3.54
CA LEU A 410 -39.63 -4.68 3.90
C LEU A 410 -38.98 -3.30 3.67
N ASN A 411 -37.69 -3.16 3.99
CA ASN A 411 -36.97 -1.92 3.71
C ASN A 411 -36.78 -1.67 2.21
N LEU A 412 -36.40 -2.70 1.45
CA LEU A 412 -36.23 -2.63 0.00
C LEU A 412 -37.56 -2.32 -0.72
N SER A 413 -38.68 -2.86 -0.22
CA SER A 413 -40.02 -2.56 -0.72
C SER A 413 -40.59 -1.21 -0.22
N GLY A 414 -39.83 -0.48 0.59
CA GLY A 414 -40.17 0.88 1.02
C GLY A 414 -41.26 0.95 2.08
N HIS A 415 -41.38 -0.04 2.97
CA HIS A 415 -42.30 0.08 4.11
C HIS A 415 -41.81 1.18 5.08
N PRO A 416 -42.65 2.15 5.49
CA PRO A 416 -42.20 3.35 6.21
C PRO A 416 -41.85 3.11 7.69
N PHE A 417 -42.29 1.99 8.27
CA PHE A 417 -42.16 1.71 9.71
C PHE A 417 -41.20 0.57 10.04
N VAL A 418 -40.27 0.22 9.15
CA VAL A 418 -39.25 -0.80 9.43
C VAL A 418 -38.42 -0.43 10.66
N SER A 419 -38.12 0.85 10.85
CA SER A 419 -37.37 1.37 12.01
C SER A 419 -38.09 1.17 13.35
N GLU A 420 -39.42 0.99 13.36
CA GLU A 420 -40.17 0.75 14.60
C GLU A 420 -39.87 -0.62 15.21
N TYR A 421 -39.56 -1.60 14.36
CA TYR A 421 -39.12 -2.94 14.77
C TYR A 421 -37.68 -2.97 15.31
N LEU A 422 -36.96 -1.85 15.19
CA LEU A 422 -35.56 -1.69 15.55
C LEU A 422 -35.35 -0.75 16.75
N LYS A 423 -36.45 -0.23 17.33
CA LYS A 423 -36.41 0.64 18.51
C LYS A 423 -35.69 -0.10 19.66
N PRO A 424 -34.72 0.52 20.34
CA PRO A 424 -33.83 -0.14 21.31
C PRO A 424 -34.55 -0.75 22.53
N GLU A 425 -35.82 -0.39 22.76
CA GLU A 425 -36.66 -0.93 23.82
C GLU A 425 -37.26 -2.31 23.50
N ARG A 426 -37.42 -2.67 22.22
CA ARG A 426 -37.98 -3.96 21.82
C ARG A 426 -36.88 -5.03 21.91
N ARG A 427 -36.87 -5.76 23.03
CA ARG A 427 -35.93 -6.86 23.32
C ARG A 427 -36.69 -8.18 23.35
N PHE A 428 -36.07 -9.22 22.79
CA PHE A 428 -36.58 -10.59 22.78
C PHE A 428 -35.80 -11.42 23.78
N ARG A 429 -36.47 -12.29 24.54
CA ARG A 429 -35.81 -13.15 25.53
C ARG A 429 -35.67 -14.58 25.03
N CYS A 430 -34.53 -15.19 25.33
CA CYS A 430 -34.35 -16.64 25.27
C CYS A 430 -34.01 -17.15 26.65
N ASP A 431 -34.95 -17.90 27.24
CA ASP A 431 -34.82 -18.49 28.58
C ASP A 431 -34.96 -20.01 28.45
N ALA A 432 -33.89 -20.74 28.79
CA ALA A 432 -33.81 -22.20 28.76
C ALA A 432 -34.31 -22.84 27.44
N GLY A 433 -33.97 -22.27 26.29
CA GLY A 433 -34.38 -22.78 24.99
C GLY A 433 -35.69 -22.24 24.43
N ASN A 434 -36.45 -21.44 25.19
CA ASN A 434 -37.69 -20.85 24.71
C ASN A 434 -37.43 -19.49 24.05
N PHE A 435 -37.79 -19.35 22.77
CA PHE A 435 -37.67 -18.12 21.99
C PHE A 435 -38.95 -17.79 21.20
N ASN A 436 -40.13 -18.13 21.74
CA ASN A 436 -41.43 -17.95 21.07
C ASN A 436 -41.72 -16.50 20.63
N GLU A 437 -41.17 -15.50 21.33
CA GLU A 437 -41.30 -14.10 20.93
C GLU A 437 -40.67 -13.82 19.55
N LEU A 438 -39.60 -14.52 19.19
CA LEU A 438 -38.99 -14.44 17.86
C LEU A 438 -39.85 -15.13 16.81
N GLU A 439 -40.49 -16.25 17.15
CA GLU A 439 -41.38 -16.98 16.23
C GLU A 439 -42.57 -16.10 15.85
N ASN A 440 -43.23 -15.51 16.84
CA ASN A 440 -44.32 -14.56 16.64
C ASN A 440 -43.87 -13.35 15.80
N MET A 441 -42.70 -12.78 16.08
CA MET A 441 -42.17 -11.65 15.29
C MET A 441 -41.93 -12.04 13.83
N SER A 442 -41.38 -13.23 13.59
CA SER A 442 -41.14 -13.72 12.23
C SER A 442 -42.45 -13.85 11.46
N GLU A 443 -43.48 -14.45 12.07
CA GLU A 443 -44.82 -14.56 11.48
C GLU A 443 -45.46 -13.18 11.21
N GLU A 444 -45.40 -12.27 12.18
CA GLU A 444 -45.88 -10.88 12.03
C GLU A 444 -45.21 -10.19 10.83
N LEU A 445 -43.88 -10.31 10.69
CA LEU A 445 -43.13 -9.69 9.60
C LEU A 445 -43.42 -10.34 8.24
N GLN A 446 -43.61 -11.66 8.19
CA GLN A 446 -43.97 -12.37 6.94
C GLN A 446 -45.36 -11.96 6.47
N GLN A 447 -46.34 -11.88 7.39
CA GLN A 447 -47.68 -11.41 7.08
C GLN A 447 -47.65 -9.97 6.57
N LEU A 448 -46.97 -9.08 7.30
CA LEU A 448 -46.84 -7.67 6.92
C LEU A 448 -46.19 -7.51 5.54
N GLN A 449 -45.12 -8.26 5.26
CA GLN A 449 -44.44 -8.22 3.97
C GLN A 449 -45.36 -8.67 2.82
N THR A 450 -46.18 -9.69 3.06
CA THR A 450 -47.14 -10.19 2.06
C THR A 450 -48.22 -9.14 1.79
N GLU A 451 -48.87 -8.63 2.84
CA GLU A 451 -49.91 -7.60 2.74
C GLU A 451 -49.39 -6.31 2.08
N TRP A 452 -48.21 -5.85 2.48
CA TRP A 452 -47.58 -4.65 1.92
C TRP A 452 -47.25 -4.83 0.43
N ASN A 453 -46.70 -5.98 0.05
CA ASN A 453 -46.39 -6.26 -1.36
C ASN A 453 -47.66 -6.28 -2.21
N ASP A 454 -48.72 -6.96 -1.75
CA ASP A 454 -49.99 -7.02 -2.48
C ASP A 454 -50.62 -5.63 -2.64
N TYR A 455 -50.55 -4.80 -1.60
CA TYR A 455 -51.01 -3.42 -1.66
C TYR A 455 -50.19 -2.57 -2.64
N LEU A 456 -48.86 -2.65 -2.56
CA LEU A 456 -47.93 -1.94 -3.42
C LEU A 456 -48.14 -2.31 -4.91
N LEU A 457 -48.34 -3.59 -5.22
CA LEU A 457 -48.59 -4.06 -6.59
C LEU A 457 -49.93 -3.56 -7.15
N LYS A 458 -50.96 -3.41 -6.32
CA LYS A 458 -52.21 -2.74 -6.74
C LYS A 458 -51.94 -1.27 -7.04
N LYS A 459 -51.16 -0.58 -6.20
CA LYS A 459 -50.85 0.84 -6.39
C LYS A 459 -49.94 1.13 -7.58
N TYR A 460 -49.08 0.20 -7.98
CA TYR A 460 -48.33 0.32 -9.24
C TYR A 460 -49.22 0.36 -10.48
N GLN A 461 -50.41 -0.26 -10.43
CA GLN A 461 -51.38 -0.22 -11.51
C GLN A 461 -52.12 1.11 -11.54
N ASP A 462 -52.45 1.65 -10.36
CA ASP A 462 -53.14 2.94 -10.21
C ASP A 462 -52.22 4.14 -10.51
N TYR A 463 -50.98 4.09 -10.01
CA TYR A 463 -50.03 5.21 -10.01
C TYR A 463 -48.64 4.75 -10.47
N ILE A 464 -48.40 4.85 -11.77
CA ILE A 464 -47.16 4.39 -12.40
C ILE A 464 -45.93 5.11 -11.86
N SER A 465 -46.06 6.39 -11.48
CA SER A 465 -44.95 7.18 -10.92
C SER A 465 -44.30 6.53 -9.69
N LEU A 466 -45.03 5.67 -8.96
CA LEU A 466 -44.50 4.93 -7.81
C LEU A 466 -43.41 3.92 -8.21
N THR A 467 -43.47 3.38 -9.43
CA THR A 467 -42.53 2.35 -9.93
C THR A 467 -41.09 2.86 -10.16
N TYR A 468 -40.87 4.16 -10.06
CA TYR A 468 -39.54 4.77 -10.18
C TYR A 468 -38.80 4.89 -8.86
N PHE A 469 -39.50 4.74 -7.74
CA PHE A 469 -38.93 4.80 -6.40
C PHE A 469 -38.66 3.39 -5.90
N SER A 470 -37.57 3.28 -5.16
CA SER A 470 -37.14 2.03 -4.53
C SER A 470 -36.78 2.34 -3.08
N HIS A 471 -36.81 1.35 -2.19
CA HIS A 471 -36.42 1.54 -0.80
C HIS A 471 -37.25 2.66 -0.13
N GLN A 472 -36.62 3.45 0.73
CA GLN A 472 -37.23 4.58 1.43
C GLN A 472 -37.33 5.87 0.58
N GLN A 473 -36.97 5.85 -0.71
CA GLN A 473 -36.87 7.06 -1.56
C GLN A 473 -38.19 7.82 -1.67
N ILE A 474 -39.32 7.12 -1.67
CA ILE A 474 -40.63 7.77 -1.79
C ILE A 474 -40.98 8.63 -0.57
N TRP A 475 -40.49 8.26 0.61
CA TRP A 475 -40.73 9.01 1.83
C TRP A 475 -39.85 10.26 1.92
N LEU A 476 -38.66 10.23 1.32
CA LEU A 476 -37.86 11.45 1.13
C LEU A 476 -38.58 12.48 0.24
N VAL A 477 -39.33 12.00 -0.76
CA VAL A 477 -40.19 12.86 -1.58
C VAL A 477 -41.37 13.39 -0.77
N GLU A 478 -42.01 12.56 0.04
CA GLU A 478 -43.08 13.01 0.95
C GLU A 478 -42.57 14.10 1.91
N GLU A 479 -41.44 13.88 2.57
CA GLU A 479 -40.82 14.86 3.48
C GLU A 479 -40.53 16.19 2.78
N TYR A 480 -40.02 16.14 1.54
CA TYR A 480 -39.78 17.34 0.74
C TYR A 480 -41.07 18.11 0.41
N LEU A 481 -42.16 17.39 0.08
CA LEU A 481 -43.43 18.00 -0.30
C LEU A 481 -44.16 18.65 0.89
N TYR A 482 -44.06 18.05 2.08
CA TYR A 482 -44.71 18.52 3.30
C TYR A 482 -43.82 19.41 4.19
N GLY A 483 -42.52 19.50 3.91
CA GLY A 483 -41.59 20.34 4.67
C GLY A 483 -41.85 21.83 4.50
N GLU A 484 -41.61 22.60 5.57
CA GLU A 484 -41.74 24.07 5.54
C GLU A 484 -40.68 24.70 4.62
N GLU A 485 -40.99 25.83 3.98
CA GLU A 485 -40.05 26.54 3.08
C GLU A 485 -38.78 27.04 3.77
N THR A 486 -38.76 27.07 5.10
CA THR A 486 -37.67 27.57 5.95
C THR A 486 -36.57 26.55 6.23
N GLU A 487 -36.82 25.25 6.07
CA GLU A 487 -35.78 24.21 6.15
C GLU A 487 -35.11 24.05 4.79
N SER A 488 -33.79 23.83 4.76
CA SER A 488 -33.05 23.60 3.52
C SER A 488 -33.60 22.33 2.85
N LYS A 489 -34.54 22.51 1.91
CA LYS A 489 -35.21 21.40 1.23
C LYS A 489 -34.17 20.45 0.65
N ASN A 490 -34.32 19.17 0.96
CA ASN A 490 -33.38 18.14 0.57
C ASN A 490 -33.20 18.10 -0.98
N PRO A 491 -31.99 18.35 -1.52
CA PRO A 491 -31.75 18.35 -2.96
C PRO A 491 -31.97 16.97 -3.62
N PHE A 492 -31.85 15.87 -2.87
CA PHE A 492 -32.10 14.51 -3.35
C PHE A 492 -33.52 14.37 -3.93
N SER A 493 -34.54 14.82 -3.19
CA SER A 493 -35.94 14.68 -3.59
C SER A 493 -36.27 15.49 -4.85
N TYR A 494 -35.66 16.68 -5.00
CA TYR A 494 -35.76 17.46 -6.22
C TYR A 494 -35.24 16.68 -7.43
N HIS A 495 -34.04 16.09 -7.33
CA HIS A 495 -33.44 15.36 -8.44
C HIS A 495 -34.26 14.13 -8.81
N PHE A 496 -34.81 13.39 -7.84
CA PHE A 496 -35.68 12.25 -8.11
C PHE A 496 -36.94 12.62 -8.88
N MET A 497 -37.68 13.63 -8.40
CA MET A 497 -38.91 14.07 -9.07
C MET A 497 -38.62 14.56 -10.50
N LYS A 498 -37.54 15.31 -10.69
CA LYS A 498 -37.13 15.76 -12.03
C LYS A 498 -36.68 14.60 -12.93
N LEU A 499 -35.98 13.61 -12.38
CA LEU A 499 -35.52 12.43 -13.12
C LEU A 499 -36.70 11.64 -13.68
N ILE A 500 -37.80 11.51 -12.93
CA ILE A 500 -39.02 10.82 -13.38
C ILE A 500 -39.90 11.67 -14.30
N GLY A 501 -39.47 12.91 -14.61
CA GLY A 501 -40.15 13.82 -15.52
C GLY A 501 -41.30 14.59 -14.89
N ILE A 502 -41.30 14.78 -13.56
CA ILE A 502 -42.28 15.64 -12.88
C ILE A 502 -41.74 17.05 -12.76
N ASN A 503 -42.50 18.03 -13.22
CA ASN A 503 -42.20 19.43 -12.95
C ASN A 503 -42.73 19.84 -11.56
N ILE A 504 -41.80 20.02 -10.62
CA ILE A 504 -42.09 20.33 -9.21
C ILE A 504 -42.82 21.67 -9.07
N SER A 505 -42.59 22.63 -9.97
CA SER A 505 -43.27 23.94 -9.92
C SER A 505 -44.79 23.83 -10.15
N LEU A 506 -45.27 22.71 -10.68
CA LEU A 506 -46.69 22.45 -10.89
C LEU A 506 -47.38 21.89 -9.63
N ILE A 507 -46.62 21.53 -8.59
CA ILE A 507 -47.17 21.00 -7.34
C ILE A 507 -47.37 22.17 -6.37
N ASP A 508 -48.63 22.56 -6.16
CA ASP A 508 -48.98 23.53 -5.12
C ASP A 508 -48.97 22.85 -3.74
N THR A 509 -47.88 23.08 -3.01
CA THR A 509 -47.69 22.53 -1.65
C THR A 509 -48.78 22.96 -0.66
N LYS A 510 -49.47 24.09 -0.91
CA LYS A 510 -50.55 24.58 -0.05
C LYS A 510 -51.86 23.82 -0.23
N LEU A 511 -52.03 23.13 -1.35
CA LEU A 511 -53.23 22.35 -1.69
C LEU A 511 -53.05 20.84 -1.41
N LEU A 512 -51.94 20.44 -0.79
CA LEU A 512 -51.70 19.04 -0.45
C LEU A 512 -52.70 18.55 0.60
N PRO A 513 -53.13 17.27 0.52
CA PRO A 513 -53.95 16.66 1.56
C PRO A 513 -53.20 16.62 2.89
N LYS A 514 -53.89 16.48 4.02
CA LYS A 514 -53.18 16.30 5.31
C LYS A 514 -52.33 15.02 5.27
N LYS A 515 -51.12 15.08 5.84
CA LYS A 515 -50.22 13.94 5.95
C LYS A 515 -50.91 12.81 6.74
N ALA A 516 -50.98 11.63 6.14
CA ALA A 516 -51.60 10.46 6.74
C ALA A 516 -50.63 9.74 7.68
N ASN A 517 -51.15 8.98 8.63
CA ASN A 517 -50.33 8.19 9.57
C ASN A 517 -50.19 6.72 9.15
N LYS A 518 -51.17 6.16 8.42
CA LYS A 518 -51.12 4.76 7.97
C LYS A 518 -50.27 4.60 6.71
N PRO A 519 -49.44 3.54 6.59
CA PRO A 519 -48.56 3.33 5.44
C PRO A 519 -49.30 3.36 4.10
N GLU A 520 -50.45 2.70 4.03
CA GLU A 520 -51.27 2.56 2.83
C GLU A 520 -51.82 3.91 2.38
N GLU A 521 -52.37 4.69 3.32
CA GLU A 521 -52.93 6.01 3.05
C GLU A 521 -51.84 7.01 2.64
N ARG A 522 -50.64 6.92 3.23
CA ARG A 522 -49.49 7.74 2.83
C ARG A 522 -49.07 7.43 1.40
N LEU A 523 -48.94 6.16 1.04
CA LEU A 523 -48.58 5.73 -0.32
C LEU A 523 -49.63 6.17 -1.34
N GLU A 524 -50.92 6.01 -1.03
CA GLU A 524 -52.04 6.47 -1.85
C GLU A 524 -51.98 7.98 -2.10
N ASN A 525 -51.76 8.78 -1.05
CA ASN A 525 -51.69 10.23 -1.16
C ASN A 525 -50.55 10.68 -2.07
N ILE A 526 -49.33 10.13 -1.86
CA ILE A 526 -48.17 10.45 -2.71
C ILE A 526 -48.43 10.00 -4.15
N GLY A 527 -48.99 8.79 -4.35
CA GLY A 527 -49.34 8.28 -5.66
C GLY A 527 -50.26 9.23 -6.43
N ARG A 528 -51.30 9.76 -5.77
CA ARG A 528 -52.20 10.77 -6.34
C ARG A 528 -51.48 12.05 -6.70
N ILE A 529 -50.68 12.61 -5.78
CA ILE A 529 -49.95 13.87 -6.00
C ILE A 529 -49.04 13.76 -7.23
N LEU A 530 -48.23 12.70 -7.28
CA LEU A 530 -47.28 12.47 -8.36
C LEU A 530 -47.99 12.20 -9.69
N ASN A 531 -49.08 11.42 -9.68
CA ASN A 531 -49.85 11.14 -10.90
C ASN A 531 -50.53 12.41 -11.44
N THR A 532 -51.11 13.25 -10.59
CA THR A 532 -51.67 14.54 -11.02
C THR A 532 -50.59 15.43 -11.64
N ALA A 533 -49.43 15.56 -10.99
CA ALA A 533 -48.31 16.33 -11.54
C ALA A 533 -47.80 15.76 -12.87
N HIS A 534 -47.74 14.43 -12.99
CA HIS A 534 -47.34 13.75 -14.22
C HIS A 534 -48.33 13.99 -15.36
N ILE A 535 -49.64 13.89 -15.11
CA ILE A 535 -50.69 14.19 -16.09
C ILE A 535 -50.57 15.64 -16.58
N LEU A 536 -50.40 16.60 -15.66
CA LEU A 536 -50.21 18.01 -16.01
C LEU A 536 -48.95 18.23 -16.88
N THR A 537 -47.91 17.42 -16.67
CA THR A 537 -46.68 17.47 -17.47
C THR A 537 -46.83 16.80 -18.86
N MET A 538 -47.78 15.86 -19.01
CA MET A 538 -47.96 15.05 -20.24
C MET A 538 -48.99 15.60 -21.23
N ILE A 539 -49.84 16.56 -20.85
CA ILE A 539 -50.83 17.20 -21.74
C ILE A 539 -50.17 17.86 -22.97
N GLU A 540 -48.86 18.09 -22.95
CA GLU A 540 -48.10 18.70 -24.05
C GLU A 540 -47.62 17.72 -25.14
N SER A 541 -47.78 16.40 -24.98
CA SER A 541 -47.22 15.42 -25.93
C SER A 541 -48.14 14.22 -26.19
N SER A 542 -49.14 14.39 -27.06
CA SER A 542 -49.95 13.27 -27.56
C SER A 542 -49.74 13.05 -29.06
N SER A 543 -48.98 12.03 -29.43
CA SER A 543 -49.07 11.38 -30.74
C SER A 543 -49.83 10.06 -30.58
N LYS A 544 -50.76 9.79 -31.52
CA LYS A 544 -51.43 8.48 -31.62
C LYS A 544 -50.46 7.51 -32.30
N SER A 545 -50.19 6.36 -31.70
CA SER A 545 -49.43 5.29 -32.36
C SER A 545 -50.03 3.92 -32.07
N ASP A 546 -49.90 3.00 -33.03
CA ASP A 546 -50.56 1.69 -33.06
C ASP A 546 -50.27 0.81 -31.83
N THR A 547 -51.32 0.12 -31.38
CA THR A 547 -51.39 -0.64 -30.13
C THR A 547 -51.04 -2.11 -30.34
N ASN A 548 -49.75 -2.47 -30.33
CA ASN A 548 -49.29 -3.86 -30.34
C ASN A 548 -48.42 -4.17 -29.11
N LYS A 549 -48.47 -5.43 -28.64
CA LYS A 549 -47.52 -5.98 -27.66
C LYS A 549 -46.23 -6.34 -28.37
N ILE A 550 -45.15 -5.60 -28.12
CA ILE A 550 -43.87 -5.84 -28.80
C ILE A 550 -42.71 -5.72 -27.82
N VAL A 551 -41.80 -6.70 -27.87
CA VAL A 551 -40.51 -6.68 -27.20
C VAL A 551 -39.41 -6.59 -28.26
N PHE A 552 -38.69 -5.48 -28.32
CA PHE A 552 -37.52 -5.34 -29.19
C PHE A 552 -36.31 -5.97 -28.54
N LEU A 553 -35.54 -6.72 -29.32
CA LEU A 553 -34.26 -7.25 -28.91
C LEU A 553 -33.15 -6.67 -29.77
N VAL A 554 -32.19 -6.01 -29.15
CA VAL A 554 -30.99 -5.48 -29.81
C VAL A 554 -29.75 -6.10 -29.15
N GLY A 555 -28.98 -6.87 -29.94
CA GLY A 555 -27.65 -7.32 -29.56
C GLY A 555 -26.60 -6.35 -30.11
N THR A 556 -25.75 -5.79 -29.26
CA THR A 556 -24.76 -4.78 -29.67
C THR A 556 -23.45 -4.89 -28.89
N SER A 557 -22.42 -4.12 -29.25
CA SER A 557 -21.20 -4.00 -28.45
C SER A 557 -21.34 -2.94 -27.36
N ASP A 558 -20.41 -2.86 -26.42
CA ASP A 558 -20.41 -1.82 -25.38
C ASP A 558 -20.46 -0.39 -25.96
N GLU A 559 -19.75 -0.15 -27.08
CA GLU A 559 -19.75 1.14 -27.78
C GLU A 559 -21.08 1.39 -28.52
N GLY A 560 -21.82 0.34 -28.88
CA GLY A 560 -23.07 0.43 -29.64
C GLY A 560 -24.32 0.69 -28.81
N ILE A 561 -24.25 0.70 -27.47
CA ILE A 561 -25.41 0.87 -26.58
C ILE A 561 -26.15 2.19 -26.85
N LEU A 562 -25.43 3.32 -26.94
CA LEU A 562 -26.07 4.63 -27.20
C LEU A 562 -26.80 4.64 -28.55
N ARG A 563 -26.15 4.08 -29.59
CA ARG A 563 -26.76 3.92 -30.91
C ARG A 563 -28.04 3.09 -30.81
N ALA A 564 -28.03 1.96 -30.10
CA ALA A 564 -29.20 1.13 -29.90
C ALA A 564 -30.33 1.90 -29.20
N ILE A 565 -30.03 2.61 -28.11
CA ILE A 565 -31.00 3.40 -27.35
C ILE A 565 -31.72 4.42 -28.24
N LEU A 566 -30.94 5.24 -28.96
CA LEU A 566 -31.49 6.30 -29.81
C LEU A 566 -32.23 5.74 -31.04
N SER A 567 -31.76 4.64 -31.61
CA SER A 567 -32.42 3.98 -32.74
C SER A 567 -33.83 3.54 -32.38
N ILE A 568 -34.01 2.95 -31.20
CA ILE A 568 -35.30 2.45 -30.74
C ILE A 568 -36.27 3.60 -30.42
N PHE A 569 -35.80 4.71 -29.85
CA PHE A 569 -36.65 5.90 -29.68
C PHE A 569 -37.06 6.53 -31.02
N GLN A 570 -36.13 6.61 -31.98
CA GLN A 570 -36.39 7.16 -33.30
C GLN A 570 -37.39 6.30 -34.10
N LEU A 571 -37.28 4.98 -34.02
CA LEU A 571 -38.23 4.04 -34.63
C LEU A 571 -39.68 4.34 -34.20
N TYR A 572 -39.86 4.74 -32.95
CA TYR A 572 -41.16 5.07 -32.36
C TYR A 572 -41.51 6.56 -32.35
N LYS A 573 -40.62 7.42 -32.88
CA LYS A 573 -40.77 8.89 -32.87
C LYS A 573 -41.07 9.43 -31.47
N MET A 574 -40.40 8.86 -30.46
CA MET A 574 -40.49 9.31 -29.07
C MET A 574 -39.23 10.09 -28.69
N PRO A 575 -39.34 11.16 -27.89
CA PRO A 575 -38.16 11.85 -27.39
C PRO A 575 -37.40 10.94 -26.39
N PRO A 576 -36.08 10.78 -26.54
CA PRO A 576 -35.28 10.01 -25.60
C PRO A 576 -35.21 10.73 -24.24
N LYS A 577 -35.60 10.05 -23.17
CA LYS A 577 -35.55 10.56 -21.79
C LYS A 577 -35.02 9.49 -20.85
N TYR A 578 -34.28 9.91 -19.82
CA TYR A 578 -33.62 8.98 -18.89
C TYR A 578 -34.60 8.06 -18.15
N ASN A 579 -35.79 8.55 -17.77
CA ASN A 579 -36.81 7.74 -17.09
C ASN A 579 -37.34 6.57 -17.92
N HIS A 580 -37.08 6.52 -19.23
CA HIS A 580 -37.43 5.36 -20.06
C HIS A 580 -36.31 4.31 -20.10
N LEU A 581 -35.17 4.57 -19.45
CA LEU A 581 -34.00 3.69 -19.43
C LEU A 581 -33.89 3.01 -18.07
N PHE A 582 -33.56 1.72 -18.08
CA PHE A 582 -33.23 0.97 -16.88
C PHE A 582 -31.94 0.18 -17.11
N TYR A 583 -30.86 0.61 -16.45
CA TYR A 583 -29.55 -0.04 -16.51
C TYR A 583 -29.45 -1.12 -15.44
N CYS A 584 -29.21 -2.36 -15.88
CA CYS A 584 -29.01 -3.49 -14.99
C CYS A 584 -27.56 -3.56 -14.50
N THR A 585 -27.41 -3.89 -13.23
CA THR A 585 -26.13 -4.15 -12.57
C THR A 585 -26.22 -5.47 -11.80
N SER A 586 -25.08 -6.01 -11.37
CA SER A 586 -25.04 -7.18 -10.49
C SER A 586 -25.75 -6.97 -9.15
N ALA A 587 -25.94 -5.71 -8.73
CA ALA A 587 -26.64 -5.33 -7.51
C ALA A 587 -28.15 -5.09 -7.70
N THR A 588 -28.65 -5.11 -8.93
CA THR A 588 -30.07 -4.84 -9.23
C THR A 588 -30.98 -5.90 -8.60
N SER A 589 -31.96 -5.45 -7.80
CA SER A 589 -32.85 -6.34 -7.05
C SER A 589 -34.10 -6.77 -7.83
N TRP A 590 -34.72 -7.87 -7.42
CA TRP A 590 -36.02 -8.30 -7.95
C TRP A 590 -37.10 -7.23 -7.79
N ILE A 591 -37.09 -6.47 -6.69
CA ILE A 591 -38.11 -5.47 -6.38
C ILE A 591 -38.10 -4.34 -7.41
N GLU A 592 -36.91 -3.89 -7.82
CA GLU A 592 -36.73 -2.86 -8.85
C GLU A 592 -37.14 -3.38 -10.24
N ILE A 593 -36.78 -4.61 -10.58
CA ILE A 593 -37.16 -5.26 -11.84
C ILE A 593 -38.68 -5.49 -11.91
N ARG A 594 -39.31 -5.93 -10.82
CA ARG A 594 -40.76 -6.07 -10.69
C ARG A 594 -41.45 -4.72 -10.93
N ALA A 595 -40.98 -3.65 -10.28
CA ALA A 595 -41.50 -2.31 -10.52
C ALA A 595 -41.32 -1.86 -11.99
N PHE A 596 -40.16 -2.15 -12.61
CA PHE A 596 -39.93 -1.90 -14.03
C PHE A 596 -40.91 -2.66 -14.95
N VAL A 597 -41.23 -3.92 -14.66
CA VAL A 597 -42.22 -4.70 -15.43
C VAL A 597 -43.60 -4.04 -15.39
N TYR A 598 -44.06 -3.65 -14.19
CA TYR A 598 -45.34 -2.93 -14.06
C TYR A 598 -45.30 -1.58 -14.79
N ARG A 599 -44.20 -0.83 -14.68
CA ARG A 599 -43.99 0.39 -15.46
C ARG A 599 -44.16 0.15 -16.95
N CYS A 600 -43.49 -0.85 -17.50
CA CYS A 600 -43.59 -1.20 -18.92
C CYS A 600 -45.02 -1.52 -19.33
N PHE A 601 -45.73 -2.30 -18.52
CA PHE A 601 -47.04 -2.83 -18.87
C PHE A 601 -48.17 -1.80 -18.75
N TYR A 602 -48.13 -0.94 -17.73
CA TYR A 602 -49.23 -0.01 -17.44
C TYR A 602 -48.99 1.41 -18.00
N SER A 603 -47.77 1.76 -18.40
CA SER A 603 -47.47 3.07 -19.02
C SER A 603 -48.00 3.16 -20.45
N LYS A 604 -49.21 3.73 -20.59
CA LYS A 604 -49.88 3.96 -21.88
C LYS A 604 -48.97 4.69 -22.87
N ASN A 605 -48.84 4.14 -24.09
CA ASN A 605 -48.08 4.71 -25.22
C ASN A 605 -46.61 5.05 -24.92
N SER A 606 -45.99 4.39 -23.94
CA SER A 606 -44.57 4.59 -23.63
C SER A 606 -43.72 3.40 -24.06
N LEU A 607 -42.45 3.67 -24.32
CA LEU A 607 -41.42 2.68 -24.60
C LEU A 607 -40.41 2.71 -23.46
N HIS A 608 -40.15 1.57 -22.83
CA HIS A 608 -39.14 1.44 -21.78
C HIS A 608 -38.06 0.46 -22.24
N GLN A 609 -36.80 0.73 -21.89
CA GLN A 609 -35.64 -0.03 -22.34
C GLN A 609 -34.92 -0.65 -21.14
N LEU A 610 -34.76 -1.97 -21.16
CA LEU A 610 -33.96 -2.75 -20.23
C LEU A 610 -32.57 -2.95 -20.84
N ILE A 611 -31.54 -2.41 -20.19
CA ILE A 611 -30.18 -2.35 -20.72
C ILE A 611 -29.27 -3.27 -19.90
N ARG A 612 -28.47 -4.08 -20.58
CA ARG A 612 -27.56 -5.09 -20.01
C ARG A 612 -28.23 -6.13 -19.08
N PRO A 613 -29.36 -6.76 -19.47
CA PRO A 613 -30.03 -7.77 -18.64
C PRO A 613 -29.12 -8.95 -18.23
N GLU A 614 -28.03 -9.19 -18.94
CA GLU A 614 -26.98 -10.16 -18.61
C GLU A 614 -26.30 -9.91 -17.26
N GLN A 615 -26.37 -8.69 -16.71
CA GLN A 615 -25.85 -8.37 -15.38
C GLN A 615 -26.79 -8.83 -14.25
N LEU A 616 -28.03 -9.22 -14.58
CA LEU A 616 -28.99 -9.71 -13.58
C LEU A 616 -28.67 -11.16 -13.19
N SER A 617 -28.86 -11.50 -11.92
CA SER A 617 -28.75 -12.89 -11.47
C SER A 617 -29.78 -13.79 -12.16
N LEU A 618 -29.45 -15.07 -12.34
CA LEU A 618 -30.35 -16.05 -12.98
C LEU A 618 -31.72 -16.11 -12.30
N SER A 619 -31.75 -16.03 -10.97
CA SER A 619 -33.00 -16.00 -10.19
C SER A 619 -33.89 -14.81 -10.57
N VAL A 620 -33.32 -13.61 -10.73
CA VAL A 620 -34.06 -12.41 -11.13
C VAL A 620 -34.54 -12.51 -12.58
N GLN A 621 -33.73 -13.10 -13.48
CA GLN A 621 -34.14 -13.33 -14.88
C GLN A 621 -35.33 -14.29 -15.00
N ASP A 622 -35.36 -15.34 -14.17
CA ASP A 622 -36.48 -16.29 -14.11
C ASP A 622 -37.75 -15.64 -13.54
N GLN A 623 -37.61 -14.90 -12.44
CA GLN A 623 -38.72 -14.15 -11.85
C GLN A 623 -39.30 -13.13 -12.84
N PHE A 624 -38.45 -12.41 -13.58
CA PHE A 624 -38.87 -11.45 -14.61
C PHE A 624 -39.74 -12.12 -15.67
N THR A 625 -39.25 -13.25 -16.19
CA THR A 625 -39.93 -14.03 -17.20
C THR A 625 -41.30 -14.51 -16.71
N ASN A 626 -41.34 -15.07 -15.49
CA ASN A 626 -42.58 -15.58 -14.91
C ASN A 626 -43.61 -14.46 -14.71
N LEU A 627 -43.18 -13.29 -14.24
CA LEU A 627 -44.06 -12.14 -14.06
C LEU A 627 -44.60 -11.61 -15.40
N ILE A 628 -43.76 -11.49 -16.43
CA ILE A 628 -44.23 -11.05 -17.76
C ILE A 628 -45.28 -12.03 -18.31
N ARG A 629 -45.06 -13.34 -18.18
CA ARG A 629 -46.05 -14.37 -18.57
C ARG A 629 -47.36 -14.21 -17.81
N GLU A 630 -47.28 -14.03 -16.49
CA GLU A 630 -48.43 -13.86 -15.62
C GLU A 630 -49.24 -12.61 -15.99
N VAL A 631 -48.58 -11.47 -16.12
CA VAL A 631 -49.24 -10.18 -16.43
C VAL A 631 -49.87 -10.20 -17.82
N ILE A 632 -49.21 -10.80 -18.82
CA ILE A 632 -49.78 -11.00 -20.17
C ILE A 632 -50.99 -11.92 -20.13
N LYS A 633 -50.91 -13.03 -19.39
CA LYS A 633 -52.01 -14.00 -19.26
C LYS A 633 -53.23 -13.38 -18.57
N ASN A 634 -53.01 -12.61 -17.52
CA ASN A 634 -54.07 -11.94 -16.77
C ASN A 634 -54.66 -10.74 -17.53
N ASN A 635 -53.93 -10.17 -18.48
CA ASN A 635 -54.34 -8.99 -19.25
C ASN A 635 -54.06 -9.15 -20.76
N PRO A 636 -54.81 -10.00 -21.48
CA PRO A 636 -54.54 -10.34 -22.89
C PRO A 636 -54.77 -9.16 -23.85
N GLU A 637 -55.56 -8.16 -23.51
CA GLU A 637 -55.82 -6.99 -24.38
C GLU A 637 -54.84 -5.82 -24.13
N HIS A 638 -54.05 -5.86 -23.05
CA HIS A 638 -53.14 -4.76 -22.71
C HIS A 638 -51.90 -4.75 -23.63
N SER A 639 -51.72 -3.67 -24.40
CA SER A 639 -50.51 -3.45 -25.19
C SER A 639 -49.40 -2.82 -24.35
N PHE A 640 -48.17 -3.26 -24.58
CA PHE A 640 -46.97 -2.69 -23.95
C PHE A 640 -45.79 -2.73 -24.91
N ARG A 641 -44.80 -1.87 -24.68
CA ARG A 641 -43.57 -1.80 -25.48
C ARG A 641 -42.35 -1.87 -24.57
N LEU A 642 -41.52 -2.87 -24.80
CA LEU A 642 -40.27 -3.08 -24.09
C LEU A 642 -39.15 -3.19 -25.13
N ALA A 643 -38.01 -2.59 -24.87
CA ALA A 643 -36.77 -2.90 -25.58
C ALA A 643 -35.78 -3.57 -24.62
N VAL A 644 -35.06 -4.55 -25.11
CA VAL A 644 -33.99 -5.25 -24.40
C VAL A 644 -32.71 -5.05 -25.19
N ILE A 645 -31.75 -4.34 -24.61
CA ILE A 645 -30.44 -4.06 -25.20
C ILE A 645 -29.40 -4.87 -24.43
N THR A 646 -28.74 -5.81 -25.10
CA THR A 646 -27.75 -6.72 -24.52
C THR A 646 -26.41 -6.60 -25.23
N THR A 647 -25.32 -6.76 -24.49
CA THR A 647 -23.99 -6.98 -25.08
C THR A 647 -23.57 -8.45 -25.09
N ALA A 648 -24.28 -9.30 -24.36
CA ALA A 648 -24.11 -10.75 -24.42
C ALA A 648 -24.76 -11.35 -25.68
N PRO A 649 -24.24 -12.50 -26.18
CA PRO A 649 -24.87 -13.27 -27.24
C PRO A 649 -26.32 -13.63 -26.89
N THR A 650 -27.25 -13.27 -27.79
CA THR A 650 -28.70 -13.35 -27.51
C THR A 650 -29.24 -14.77 -27.26
N ASP A 651 -28.51 -15.79 -27.70
CA ASP A 651 -28.78 -17.21 -27.54
C ASP A 651 -28.40 -17.73 -26.15
N GLN A 652 -27.47 -17.07 -25.46
CA GLN A 652 -26.98 -17.46 -24.13
C GLN A 652 -27.81 -16.87 -22.99
N LEU A 653 -28.69 -15.92 -23.29
CA LEU A 653 -29.55 -15.24 -22.31
C LEU A 653 -30.87 -15.98 -22.09
N GLN A 654 -31.00 -16.63 -20.93
CA GLN A 654 -32.21 -17.38 -20.50
C GLN A 654 -33.48 -16.53 -20.55
N LEU A 655 -33.39 -15.26 -20.13
CA LEU A 655 -34.48 -14.29 -20.21
C LEU A 655 -35.02 -14.15 -21.64
N ILE A 656 -34.12 -13.99 -22.63
CA ILE A 656 -34.50 -13.79 -24.03
C ILE A 656 -35.14 -15.06 -24.60
N ASN A 657 -34.52 -16.21 -24.37
CA ASN A 657 -35.04 -17.50 -24.85
C ASN A 657 -36.46 -17.75 -24.32
N SER A 658 -36.70 -17.39 -23.07
CA SER A 658 -38.00 -17.52 -22.43
C SER A 658 -39.06 -16.56 -22.97
N LEU A 659 -38.67 -15.34 -23.40
CA LEU A 659 -39.56 -14.37 -24.04
C LEU A 659 -39.88 -14.72 -25.49
N LYS A 660 -38.93 -15.31 -26.23
CA LYS A 660 -39.14 -15.75 -27.63
C LYS A 660 -40.30 -16.74 -27.76
N ILE A 661 -40.54 -17.57 -26.73
CA ILE A 661 -41.67 -18.51 -26.65
C ILE A 661 -43.02 -17.79 -26.73
N LEU A 662 -43.10 -16.53 -26.29
CA LEU A 662 -44.34 -15.74 -26.29
C LEU A 662 -44.68 -15.13 -27.65
N GLN A 663 -43.84 -15.29 -28.68
CA GLN A 663 -44.04 -14.74 -30.03
C GLN A 663 -44.23 -13.22 -30.10
N ILE A 664 -43.81 -12.49 -29.06
CA ILE A 664 -43.85 -11.02 -28.97
C ILE A 664 -42.50 -10.35 -29.23
N VAL A 665 -41.44 -11.15 -29.42
CA VAL A 665 -40.06 -10.65 -29.56
C VAL A 665 -39.75 -10.36 -31.03
N GLN A 666 -39.34 -9.13 -31.31
CA GLN A 666 -38.82 -8.69 -32.60
C GLN A 666 -37.33 -8.36 -32.45
N THR A 667 -36.47 -9.12 -33.12
CA THR A 667 -35.03 -8.83 -33.16
C THR A 667 -34.77 -7.70 -34.14
N VAL A 668 -34.08 -6.66 -33.67
CA VAL A 668 -33.58 -5.55 -34.49
C VAL A 668 -32.13 -5.82 -34.80
N SER A 669 -31.82 -5.85 -36.09
CA SER A 669 -30.49 -6.09 -36.60
C SER A 669 -29.65 -4.81 -36.64
N ASN A 670 -28.32 -4.94 -36.68
CA ASN A 670 -27.42 -3.78 -36.73
C ASN A 670 -27.65 -2.84 -37.94
N HIS A 671 -28.19 -3.35 -39.06
CA HIS A 671 -28.45 -2.54 -40.24
C HIS A 671 -29.74 -1.70 -40.14
N GLU A 672 -30.64 -2.05 -39.20
CA GLU A 672 -31.85 -1.28 -38.89
C GLU A 672 -31.59 -0.17 -37.85
N LEU A 673 -30.44 -0.21 -37.17
CA LEU A 673 -29.99 0.87 -36.28
C LEU A 673 -29.61 2.12 -37.08
N LEU A 674 -29.54 3.26 -36.39
CA LEU A 674 -29.15 4.53 -37.00
C LEU A 674 -27.76 4.43 -37.62
N ASN A 675 -27.65 4.79 -38.90
CA ASN A 675 -26.34 4.98 -39.53
C ASN A 675 -25.58 6.15 -38.87
N GLU A 676 -24.28 6.28 -39.16
CA GLU A 676 -23.43 7.30 -38.51
C GLU A 676 -23.96 8.73 -38.69
N GLU A 677 -24.48 9.05 -39.87
CA GLU A 677 -25.01 10.39 -40.17
C GLU A 677 -26.26 10.72 -39.34
N LYS A 678 -27.23 9.79 -39.25
CA LYS A 678 -28.43 10.00 -38.43
C LYS A 678 -28.11 9.99 -36.94
N LEU A 679 -27.19 9.13 -36.50
CA LEU A 679 -26.73 9.09 -35.12
C LEU A 679 -26.11 10.43 -34.71
N LYS A 680 -25.20 10.96 -35.54
CA LYS A 680 -24.60 12.28 -35.35
C LYS A 680 -25.67 13.37 -35.23
N ASN A 681 -26.59 13.44 -36.19
CA ASN A 681 -27.64 14.46 -36.19
C ASN A 681 -28.53 14.39 -34.94
N GLU A 682 -28.89 13.20 -34.48
CA GLU A 682 -29.72 13.05 -33.27
C GLU A 682 -28.93 13.40 -32.00
N VAL A 683 -27.66 13.02 -31.90
CA VAL A 683 -26.81 13.36 -30.75
C VAL A 683 -26.56 14.87 -30.68
N GLU A 684 -26.18 15.52 -31.78
CA GLU A 684 -25.95 16.97 -31.83
C GLU A 684 -27.21 17.76 -31.45
N LYS A 685 -28.39 17.31 -31.93
CA LYS A 685 -29.68 17.88 -31.59
C LYS A 685 -30.01 17.78 -30.09
N LEU A 686 -29.68 16.67 -29.45
CA LEU A 686 -29.98 16.44 -28.02
C LEU A 686 -29.00 17.18 -27.09
N ILE A 687 -27.72 17.29 -27.48
CA ILE A 687 -26.70 17.99 -26.69
C ILE A 687 -26.88 19.51 -26.78
N GLY A 688 -27.21 20.01 -27.98
CA GLY A 688 -27.27 21.43 -28.27
C GLY A 688 -25.90 22.11 -28.21
N ASN A 689 -25.90 23.45 -28.09
CA ASN A 689 -24.67 24.26 -28.11
C ASN A 689 -24.05 24.49 -26.72
N ASN A 690 -24.35 23.62 -25.75
CA ASN A 690 -23.98 23.85 -24.34
C ASN A 690 -22.85 22.92 -23.84
N CYS A 691 -22.30 22.05 -24.70
CA CYS A 691 -21.22 21.12 -24.31
C CYS A 691 -20.02 21.28 -25.25
N TYR A 692 -18.83 21.40 -24.66
CA TYR A 692 -17.60 21.69 -25.39
C TYR A 692 -16.49 20.70 -25.03
N LEU A 693 -15.76 20.22 -26.03
CA LEU A 693 -14.59 19.36 -25.86
C LEU A 693 -13.31 20.19 -26.04
N VAL A 694 -12.46 20.22 -25.02
CA VAL A 694 -11.21 20.98 -25.01
C VAL A 694 -10.03 20.01 -24.93
N THR A 695 -9.20 20.01 -25.97
CA THR A 695 -8.10 19.05 -26.14
C THR A 695 -6.82 19.77 -26.56
N SER A 696 -5.66 19.15 -26.38
CA SER A 696 -4.39 19.74 -26.84
C SER A 696 -3.38 18.68 -27.23
N SER A 697 -2.53 19.00 -28.19
CA SER A 697 -1.48 18.12 -28.70
C SER A 697 -0.45 17.76 -27.62
N ILE A 698 -0.19 18.70 -26.70
CA ILE A 698 0.71 18.57 -25.56
C ILE A 698 0.13 19.24 -24.30
N SER A 699 0.58 18.78 -23.13
CA SER A 699 0.25 19.40 -21.85
C SER A 699 0.88 20.78 -21.73
N GLY A 700 0.23 21.70 -21.00
CA GLY A 700 0.74 23.05 -20.75
C GLY A 700 0.43 24.10 -21.82
N LEU A 701 -0.51 23.83 -22.73
CA LEU A 701 -0.96 24.79 -23.75
C LEU A 701 -2.10 25.72 -23.32
N GLY A 702 -2.61 25.58 -22.08
CA GLY A 702 -3.55 26.55 -21.50
C GLY A 702 -5.03 26.18 -21.58
N LYS A 703 -5.38 24.91 -21.81
CA LYS A 703 -6.78 24.41 -21.85
C LYS A 703 -7.62 24.87 -20.65
N SER A 704 -7.13 24.65 -19.43
CA SER A 704 -7.88 25.02 -18.22
C SER A 704 -8.06 26.54 -18.10
N ILE A 705 -7.07 27.33 -18.53
CA ILE A 705 -7.15 28.81 -18.53
C ILE A 705 -8.18 29.27 -19.56
N TYR A 706 -8.16 28.67 -20.76
CA TYR A 706 -9.17 28.93 -21.79
C TYR A 706 -10.59 28.65 -21.27
N ILE A 707 -10.83 27.51 -20.62
CA ILE A 707 -12.13 27.19 -20.06
C ILE A 707 -12.56 28.20 -18.99
N GLN A 708 -11.63 28.60 -18.10
CA GLN A 708 -11.90 29.61 -17.08
C GLN A 708 -12.27 30.97 -17.71
N ASP A 709 -11.53 31.39 -18.74
CA ASP A 709 -11.78 32.63 -19.46
C ASP A 709 -13.13 32.61 -20.17
N GLU A 710 -13.49 31.52 -20.85
CA GLU A 710 -14.80 31.36 -21.51
C GLU A 710 -15.94 31.42 -20.48
N ILE A 711 -15.81 30.73 -19.35
CA ILE A 711 -16.81 30.74 -18.28
C ILE A 711 -16.94 32.14 -17.66
N GLN A 712 -15.82 32.84 -17.48
CA GLN A 712 -15.81 34.22 -16.99
C GLN A 712 -16.48 35.17 -17.99
N CYS A 713 -16.23 35.02 -19.29
CA CYS A 713 -16.90 35.77 -20.36
C CYS A 713 -18.41 35.53 -20.37
N MET A 714 -18.86 34.32 -20.00
CA MET A 714 -20.28 33.99 -19.81
C MET A 714 -20.87 34.54 -18.49
N ASN A 715 -20.07 35.21 -17.66
CA ASN A 715 -20.45 35.69 -16.32
C ASN A 715 -21.03 34.58 -15.43
N LYS A 716 -20.39 33.40 -15.45
CA LYS A 716 -20.78 32.22 -14.67
C LYS A 716 -19.72 31.84 -13.64
N GLU A 717 -20.15 31.21 -12.56
CA GLU A 717 -19.29 30.60 -11.55
C GLU A 717 -18.58 29.36 -12.12
N TYR A 718 -17.27 29.28 -11.89
CA TYR A 718 -16.43 28.19 -12.34
C TYR A 718 -16.45 27.01 -11.36
N ILE A 719 -17.02 25.86 -11.77
CA ILE A 719 -17.06 24.65 -10.95
C ILE A 719 -16.27 23.52 -11.63
N LYS A 720 -15.13 23.14 -11.04
CA LYS A 720 -14.23 22.10 -11.56
C LYS A 720 -14.47 20.72 -10.95
N PHE A 721 -14.52 19.69 -11.80
CA PHE A 721 -14.64 18.28 -11.43
C PHE A 721 -13.52 17.44 -12.07
N PRO A 722 -12.43 17.16 -11.34
CA PRO A 722 -11.44 16.16 -11.76
C PRO A 722 -12.03 14.74 -11.73
N ILE A 723 -11.76 13.96 -12.77
CA ILE A 723 -12.11 12.54 -12.95
C ILE A 723 -10.90 11.81 -13.55
N SER A 724 -10.34 10.83 -12.84
CA SER A 724 -9.17 10.05 -13.29
C SER A 724 -9.07 8.71 -12.55
N GLY A 725 -8.40 7.73 -13.15
CA GLY A 725 -8.16 6.39 -12.63
C GLY A 725 -9.45 5.57 -12.56
N ASN A 726 -9.53 4.76 -11.51
CA ASN A 726 -10.73 4.05 -11.11
C ASN A 726 -11.66 5.02 -10.37
N PHE A 727 -12.52 5.70 -11.13
CA PHE A 727 -13.47 6.68 -10.57
C PHE A 727 -14.76 5.98 -10.13
N ASP A 728 -15.43 6.54 -9.14
CA ASP A 728 -16.72 6.06 -8.63
C ASP A 728 -17.83 7.07 -8.96
N ILE A 729 -18.88 6.59 -9.63
CA ILE A 729 -20.03 7.42 -10.04
C ILE A 729 -20.78 7.95 -8.80
N ASP A 730 -20.86 7.18 -7.71
CA ASP A 730 -21.53 7.64 -6.47
C ASP A 730 -20.84 8.91 -5.93
N THR A 731 -19.50 8.90 -5.86
CA THR A 731 -18.70 10.06 -5.45
C THR A 731 -18.94 11.30 -6.34
N ILE A 732 -19.07 11.10 -7.67
CA ILE A 732 -19.38 12.20 -8.59
C ILE A 732 -20.79 12.74 -8.34
N ALA A 733 -21.77 11.85 -8.13
CA ALA A 733 -23.14 12.22 -7.86
C ALA A 733 -23.25 13.08 -6.59
N GLU A 734 -22.61 12.68 -5.50
CA GLU A 734 -22.59 13.44 -4.24
C GLU A 734 -21.99 14.84 -4.40
N ARG A 735 -20.87 14.94 -5.12
CA ARG A 735 -20.23 16.24 -5.37
C ARG A 735 -21.12 17.16 -6.21
N LEU A 736 -21.87 16.61 -7.17
CA LEU A 736 -22.86 17.38 -7.93
C LEU A 736 -24.03 17.81 -7.04
N LEU A 737 -24.47 16.94 -6.12
CA LEU A 737 -25.56 17.20 -5.19
C LEU A 737 -25.23 18.33 -4.19
N GLN A 738 -23.98 18.40 -3.73
CA GLN A 738 -23.49 19.51 -2.90
C GLN A 738 -23.52 20.86 -3.62
N LYS A 739 -23.58 20.86 -4.96
CA LYS A 739 -23.60 22.05 -5.81
C LYS A 739 -24.97 22.30 -6.44
N THR A 740 -26.00 21.55 -6.08
CA THR A 740 -27.33 21.61 -6.70
C THR A 740 -27.88 23.02 -6.78
N THR A 741 -27.83 23.81 -5.70
CA THR A 741 -28.36 25.18 -5.69
C THR A 741 -27.68 26.08 -6.74
N GLN A 742 -26.35 26.04 -6.84
CA GLN A 742 -25.61 26.81 -7.85
C GLN A 742 -25.95 26.32 -9.26
N LEU A 743 -25.95 25.00 -9.48
CA LEU A 743 -26.21 24.40 -10.79
C LEU A 743 -27.64 24.69 -11.30
N LEU A 744 -28.63 24.71 -10.41
CA LEU A 744 -30.03 25.00 -10.75
C LEU A 744 -30.30 26.47 -11.05
N SER A 745 -29.53 27.38 -10.44
CA SER A 745 -29.65 28.82 -10.70
C SER A 745 -29.17 29.24 -12.10
N LEU A 746 -28.55 28.33 -12.86
CA LEU A 746 -27.88 28.58 -14.15
C LEU A 746 -26.73 29.62 -14.07
N GLN A 747 -26.34 30.02 -12.87
CA GLN A 747 -25.24 30.96 -12.64
C GLN A 747 -23.86 30.28 -12.69
N ALA A 748 -23.79 28.96 -12.87
CA ALA A 748 -22.55 28.21 -12.92
C ALA A 748 -22.30 27.56 -14.30
N ALA A 749 -21.05 27.12 -14.51
CA ALA A 749 -20.65 26.23 -15.58
C ALA A 749 -19.76 25.11 -15.03
N ILE A 750 -19.89 23.91 -15.61
CA ILE A 750 -19.15 22.72 -15.19
C ILE A 750 -17.90 22.58 -16.06
N HIS A 751 -16.75 22.37 -15.44
CA HIS A 751 -15.53 21.92 -16.09
C HIS A 751 -15.23 20.49 -15.60
N LEU A 752 -15.43 19.49 -16.47
CA LEU A 752 -14.98 18.10 -16.26
C LEU A 752 -13.52 17.96 -16.71
N ASP A 753 -12.60 17.76 -15.77
CA ASP A 753 -11.17 17.59 -16.04
C ASP A 753 -10.83 16.10 -16.03
N ILE A 754 -10.67 15.53 -17.22
CA ILE A 754 -10.56 14.09 -17.47
C ILE A 754 -9.09 13.69 -17.67
N GLY A 755 -8.57 12.89 -16.73
CA GLY A 755 -7.28 12.22 -16.85
C GLY A 755 -7.37 10.85 -17.55
N ILE A 756 -6.38 10.00 -17.29
CA ILE A 756 -6.41 8.59 -17.68
C ILE A 756 -7.57 7.90 -16.95
N ILE A 757 -8.36 7.07 -17.64
CA ILE A 757 -9.51 6.34 -17.07
C ILE A 757 -9.30 4.85 -17.24
N ASP A 758 -9.54 4.08 -16.17
CA ASP A 758 -9.37 2.63 -16.16
C ASP A 758 -10.59 1.92 -16.80
N ASN A 759 -11.80 2.28 -16.35
CA ASN A 759 -13.05 1.71 -16.86
C ASN A 759 -13.71 2.63 -17.91
N ILE A 760 -13.28 2.51 -19.17
CA ILE A 760 -13.82 3.31 -20.29
C ILE A 760 -15.32 3.06 -20.52
N GLN A 761 -15.81 1.85 -20.25
CA GLN A 761 -17.21 1.47 -20.51
C GLN A 761 -18.17 2.22 -19.58
N GLU A 762 -17.90 2.17 -18.28
CA GLU A 762 -18.66 2.90 -17.26
C GLU A 762 -18.56 4.41 -17.48
N PHE A 763 -17.39 4.91 -17.88
CA PHE A 763 -17.20 6.31 -18.22
C PHE A 763 -18.02 6.74 -19.44
N ASN A 764 -18.05 5.93 -20.50
CA ASN A 764 -18.84 6.22 -21.69
C ASN A 764 -20.33 6.31 -21.35
N GLU A 765 -20.84 5.36 -20.55
CA GLU A 765 -22.23 5.36 -20.04
C GLU A 765 -22.58 6.59 -19.23
N PHE A 766 -21.78 6.87 -18.22
CA PHE A 766 -21.93 8.06 -17.39
C PHE A 766 -21.94 9.33 -18.25
N LEU A 767 -21.02 9.45 -19.20
CA LEU A 767 -20.84 10.67 -19.96
C LEU A 767 -22.01 10.94 -20.91
N TYR A 768 -22.49 9.95 -21.66
CA TYR A 768 -23.66 10.20 -22.51
C TYR A 768 -24.94 10.41 -21.67
N CYS A 769 -25.07 9.79 -20.49
CA CYS A 769 -26.16 10.08 -19.55
C CYS A 769 -26.13 11.54 -19.11
N LEU A 770 -24.94 12.03 -18.75
CA LEU A 770 -24.73 13.41 -18.32
C LEU A 770 -24.96 14.42 -19.46
N LEU A 771 -24.48 14.16 -20.66
CA LEU A 771 -24.48 15.14 -21.76
C LEU A 771 -25.77 15.14 -22.58
N ILE A 772 -26.32 13.95 -22.89
CA ILE A 772 -27.52 13.79 -23.74
C ILE A 772 -28.77 13.83 -22.88
N PHE A 773 -28.85 12.96 -21.87
CA PHE A 773 -30.06 12.83 -21.06
C PHE A 773 -30.13 13.85 -19.93
N ARG A 774 -29.01 14.54 -19.65
CA ARG A 774 -28.86 15.52 -18.56
C ARG A 774 -29.28 14.96 -17.20
N ALA A 775 -29.19 13.65 -17.06
CA ALA A 775 -29.62 12.92 -15.88
C ALA A 775 -28.92 11.58 -15.85
N PHE A 776 -28.59 11.14 -14.64
CA PHE A 776 -28.12 9.79 -14.39
C PHE A 776 -28.51 9.37 -12.98
N ARG A 777 -28.57 8.07 -12.76
CA ARG A 777 -28.80 7.46 -11.45
C ARG A 777 -27.62 6.57 -11.13
N SER A 778 -27.09 6.71 -9.93
CA SER A 778 -26.08 5.83 -9.35
C SER A 778 -26.66 5.22 -8.09
N ARG A 779 -26.94 3.92 -8.10
CA ARG A 779 -27.60 3.18 -7.00
C ARG A 779 -28.84 3.89 -6.44
N HIS A 780 -28.72 4.56 -5.29
CA HIS A 780 -29.79 5.27 -4.58
C HIS A 780 -29.75 6.79 -4.75
N THR A 781 -28.89 7.33 -5.60
CA THR A 781 -28.76 8.77 -5.84
C THR A 781 -29.13 9.09 -7.29
N ALA A 782 -29.99 10.09 -7.46
CA ALA A 782 -30.36 10.63 -8.76
C ALA A 782 -29.73 12.01 -8.92
N ILE A 783 -29.21 12.29 -10.12
CA ILE A 783 -28.72 13.61 -10.49
C ILE A 783 -29.42 14.05 -11.78
N THR A 784 -29.82 15.31 -11.81
CA THR A 784 -30.39 15.97 -12.98
C THR A 784 -29.76 17.34 -13.13
N ILE A 785 -29.36 17.67 -14.35
CA ILE A 785 -28.70 18.92 -14.72
C ILE A 785 -29.60 19.68 -15.69
N PRO A 786 -29.72 21.01 -15.60
CA PRO A 786 -30.41 21.78 -16.62
C PRO A 786 -29.77 21.63 -18.02
N VAL A 787 -30.60 21.56 -19.06
CA VAL A 787 -30.14 21.45 -20.46
C VAL A 787 -29.30 22.68 -20.88
N ASP A 788 -29.65 23.85 -20.33
CA ASP A 788 -28.98 25.13 -20.60
C ASP A 788 -27.69 25.34 -19.81
N LEU A 789 -27.30 24.40 -18.94
CA LEU A 789 -26.07 24.51 -18.17
C LEU A 789 -24.85 24.17 -19.05
N PRO A 790 -23.87 25.08 -19.20
CA PRO A 790 -22.67 24.80 -19.97
C PRO A 790 -21.78 23.75 -19.30
N ILE A 791 -21.28 22.79 -20.10
CA ILE A 791 -20.36 21.74 -19.66
C ILE A 791 -19.12 21.75 -20.58
N PHE A 792 -17.97 22.03 -20.01
CA PHE A 792 -16.67 21.94 -20.67
C PHE A 792 -15.98 20.65 -20.25
N ILE A 793 -15.45 19.91 -21.22
CA ILE A 793 -14.76 18.64 -21.00
C ILE A 793 -13.31 18.82 -21.43
N GLU A 794 -12.41 18.85 -20.47
CA GLU A 794 -10.97 18.89 -20.69
C GLU A 794 -10.41 17.46 -20.66
N PHE A 795 -9.58 17.10 -21.63
CA PHE A 795 -8.82 15.84 -21.61
C PHE A 795 -7.33 16.09 -21.40
N ASP A 796 -6.66 15.22 -20.66
CA ASP A 796 -5.20 15.21 -20.66
C ASP A 796 -4.63 14.97 -22.07
N SER A 797 -3.37 15.35 -22.27
CA SER A 797 -2.71 15.23 -23.58
C SER A 797 -2.00 13.89 -23.78
N SER A 798 -2.34 12.86 -23.01
CA SER A 798 -1.73 11.55 -23.15
C SER A 798 -2.24 10.84 -24.42
N PRO A 799 -1.42 9.99 -25.07
CA PRO A 799 -1.88 9.19 -26.21
C PRO A 799 -3.10 8.30 -25.87
N SER A 800 -3.15 7.77 -24.65
CA SER A 800 -4.28 6.99 -24.13
C SER A 800 -5.58 7.80 -24.11
N SER A 801 -5.53 9.04 -23.62
CA SER A 801 -6.69 9.94 -23.55
C SER A 801 -7.16 10.39 -24.94
N ILE A 802 -6.22 10.60 -25.87
CA ILE A 802 -6.57 10.86 -27.28
C ILE A 802 -7.29 9.66 -27.90
N ARG A 803 -6.79 8.43 -27.70
CA ARG A 803 -7.49 7.20 -28.15
C ARG A 803 -8.84 7.02 -27.46
N MET A 804 -9.01 7.53 -26.24
CA MET A 804 -10.29 7.48 -25.54
C MET A 804 -11.35 8.34 -26.22
N THR A 805 -10.98 9.49 -26.82
CA THR A 805 -11.94 10.33 -27.58
C THR A 805 -12.59 9.60 -28.75
N SER A 806 -11.91 8.62 -29.36
CA SER A 806 -12.52 7.78 -30.40
C SER A 806 -13.38 6.64 -29.85
N LYS A 807 -13.17 6.18 -28.60
CA LYS A 807 -13.98 5.11 -28.00
C LYS A 807 -15.25 5.63 -27.33
N VAL A 808 -15.21 6.84 -26.79
CA VAL A 808 -16.34 7.48 -26.13
C VAL A 808 -17.19 8.19 -27.18
N VAL A 809 -18.27 7.52 -27.60
CA VAL A 809 -19.08 7.89 -28.77
C VAL A 809 -19.55 9.33 -28.75
N VAL A 810 -20.05 9.80 -27.60
CA VAL A 810 -20.64 11.15 -27.48
C VAL A 810 -19.64 12.29 -27.74
N LEU A 811 -18.34 12.07 -27.48
CA LEU A 811 -17.31 13.09 -27.65
C LEU A 811 -17.03 13.43 -29.10
N GLN A 812 -17.27 12.48 -30.02
CA GLN A 812 -17.04 12.67 -31.45
C GLN A 812 -17.99 13.71 -32.06
N TYR A 813 -19.09 14.00 -31.38
CA TYR A 813 -20.16 14.90 -31.83
C TYR A 813 -20.18 16.24 -31.08
N LEU A 814 -19.18 16.50 -30.21
CA LEU A 814 -19.08 17.77 -29.49
C LEU A 814 -18.32 18.82 -30.29
N SER A 815 -18.66 20.09 -30.04
CA SER A 815 -17.85 21.22 -30.51
C SER A 815 -16.47 21.15 -29.88
N ARG A 816 -15.43 21.01 -30.72
CA ARG A 816 -14.05 20.77 -30.27
C ARG A 816 -13.19 22.01 -30.42
N GLN A 817 -12.60 22.45 -29.31
CA GLN A 817 -11.47 23.38 -29.29
C GLN A 817 -10.17 22.58 -29.12
N HIS A 818 -9.25 22.69 -30.08
CA HIS A 818 -7.95 22.01 -30.03
C HIS A 818 -6.80 23.01 -30.01
N PHE A 819 -5.82 22.77 -29.13
CA PHE A 819 -4.60 23.56 -29.04
C PHE A 819 -3.40 22.75 -29.51
N ASP A 820 -2.81 23.15 -30.64
CA ASP A 820 -1.58 22.53 -31.17
C ASP A 820 -0.32 23.18 -30.62
N ARG A 821 -0.37 24.50 -30.39
CA ARG A 821 0.77 25.34 -30.00
C ARG A 821 0.31 26.53 -29.16
N ILE A 822 1.26 27.21 -28.52
CA ILE A 822 1.01 28.47 -27.83
C ILE A 822 0.50 29.53 -28.81
N ASN A 823 -0.57 30.24 -28.41
CA ASN A 823 -0.98 31.48 -29.03
C ASN A 823 -0.47 32.68 -28.21
N TRP A 824 0.61 33.32 -28.65
CA TRP A 824 1.24 34.43 -27.92
C TRP A 824 0.31 35.62 -27.68
N ASN A 825 -0.72 35.81 -28.49
CA ASN A 825 -1.70 36.87 -28.31
C ASN A 825 -2.57 36.67 -27.05
N GLN A 826 -2.59 35.45 -26.49
CA GLN A 826 -3.29 35.14 -25.23
C GLN A 826 -2.41 35.39 -23.99
N LEU A 827 -1.19 35.92 -24.15
CA LEU A 827 -0.29 36.20 -23.04
C LEU A 827 -0.84 37.37 -22.18
N LYS A 828 -1.36 37.05 -20.99
CA LYS A 828 -1.83 38.04 -20.01
C LYS A 828 -0.69 38.54 -19.14
N ILE A 829 -0.25 39.79 -19.35
CA ILE A 829 0.92 40.39 -18.66
C ILE A 829 0.55 41.41 -17.58
N GLU A 830 -0.64 42.02 -17.68
CA GLU A 830 -1.07 43.19 -16.90
C GLU A 830 -0.95 43.02 -15.38
N ASN A 831 -1.09 41.79 -14.86
CA ASN A 831 -0.96 41.46 -13.44
C ASN A 831 0.25 40.57 -13.10
N ARG A 832 1.23 40.43 -14.01
CA ARG A 832 2.40 39.55 -13.83
C ARG A 832 3.69 40.35 -13.66
N LEU A 833 3.86 40.97 -12.48
CA LEU A 833 5.02 41.80 -12.13
C LEU A 833 6.36 41.07 -12.35
N ASN A 834 6.45 39.78 -12.03
CA ASN A 834 7.67 38.98 -12.23
C ASN A 834 8.04 38.87 -13.73
N THR A 835 7.05 38.67 -14.60
CA THR A 835 7.27 38.59 -16.05
C THR A 835 7.70 39.94 -16.60
N LEU A 836 7.04 41.04 -16.17
CA LEU A 836 7.41 42.40 -16.57
C LEU A 836 8.83 42.76 -16.15
N TYR A 837 9.23 42.41 -14.92
CA TYR A 837 10.59 42.64 -14.43
C TYR A 837 11.63 41.90 -15.29
N VAL A 838 11.37 40.62 -15.60
CA VAL A 838 12.24 39.83 -16.48
C VAL A 838 12.36 40.47 -17.86
N VAL A 839 11.24 40.88 -18.48
CA VAL A 839 11.26 41.54 -19.79
C VAL A 839 12.05 42.85 -19.76
N LYS A 840 11.89 43.66 -18.70
CA LYS A 840 12.65 44.91 -18.55
C LYS A 840 14.15 44.65 -18.42
N CYS A 841 14.55 43.61 -17.70
CA CYS A 841 15.95 43.17 -17.62
C CYS A 841 16.48 42.67 -18.96
N LEU A 842 15.68 41.94 -19.74
CA LEU A 842 16.04 41.51 -21.09
C LEU A 842 16.22 42.71 -22.03
N LYS A 843 15.27 43.65 -22.04
CA LYS A 843 15.36 44.90 -22.80
C LYS A 843 16.61 45.69 -22.45
N ALA A 844 16.89 45.87 -21.16
CA ALA A 844 18.10 46.58 -20.71
C ALA A 844 19.41 45.85 -21.06
N PHE A 845 19.38 44.52 -21.17
CA PHE A 845 20.51 43.72 -21.66
C PHE A 845 20.71 43.91 -23.17
N GLU A 846 19.64 43.86 -23.97
CA GLU A 846 19.67 44.11 -25.41
C GLU A 846 20.16 45.53 -25.72
N ASP A 847 19.63 46.54 -25.01
CA ASP A 847 19.99 47.95 -25.12
C ASP A 847 21.35 48.28 -24.46
N GLN A 848 22.00 47.31 -23.82
CA GLN A 848 23.23 47.45 -23.03
C GLN A 848 23.16 48.46 -21.88
N THR A 849 21.99 49.00 -21.56
CA THR A 849 21.81 49.95 -20.46
C THR A 849 22.06 49.31 -19.10
N ILE A 850 21.91 47.97 -18.98
CA ILE A 850 22.21 47.21 -17.76
C ILE A 850 23.67 47.34 -17.29
N ILE A 851 24.57 47.86 -18.13
CA ILE A 851 25.93 48.21 -17.73
C ILE A 851 25.94 49.35 -16.71
N ASN A 852 25.14 50.39 -16.96
CA ASN A 852 25.25 51.70 -16.30
C ASN A 852 24.16 51.92 -15.25
N GLN A 853 23.16 51.04 -15.17
CA GLN A 853 22.05 51.17 -14.23
C GLN A 853 21.66 49.82 -13.62
N ASN A 854 21.25 49.85 -12.35
CA ASN A 854 20.56 48.74 -11.70
C ASN A 854 19.06 48.88 -11.97
N ILE A 855 18.36 47.76 -12.21
CA ILE A 855 16.93 47.77 -12.51
C ILE A 855 16.17 47.49 -11.22
N GLU A 856 15.41 48.46 -10.76
CA GLU A 856 14.61 48.32 -9.53
C GLU A 856 13.25 47.68 -9.81
N ARG A 857 12.74 46.95 -8.82
CA ARG A 857 11.38 46.38 -8.81
C ARG A 857 10.34 47.42 -8.39
N ASN A 858 10.25 48.53 -9.12
CA ASN A 858 9.23 49.55 -8.89
C ASN A 858 8.00 49.28 -9.78
N GLU A 859 6.83 49.05 -9.17
CA GLU A 859 5.58 48.71 -9.88
C GLU A 859 5.18 49.73 -10.95
N ASP A 860 5.32 51.03 -10.67
CA ASP A 860 4.91 52.10 -11.59
C ASP A 860 5.82 52.16 -12.83
N GLN A 861 7.11 51.84 -12.67
CA GLN A 861 8.06 51.79 -13.79
C GLN A 861 8.08 50.46 -14.55
N LEU A 862 7.41 49.43 -14.04
CA LEU A 862 7.30 48.12 -14.69
C LEU A 862 6.11 48.05 -15.65
N ARG A 863 5.06 48.83 -15.39
CA ARG A 863 3.85 48.91 -16.21
C ARG A 863 4.00 49.75 -17.49
N THR A 864 5.19 50.28 -17.79
CA THR A 864 5.46 51.09 -18.98
C THR A 864 5.63 50.26 -20.27
N LEU A 865 5.73 48.94 -20.17
CA LEU A 865 5.94 48.05 -21.32
C LEU A 865 4.60 47.56 -21.89
N THR A 866 4.47 47.60 -23.22
CA THR A 866 3.31 47.05 -23.92
C THR A 866 3.37 45.52 -24.02
N VAL A 867 2.21 44.87 -24.24
CA VAL A 867 2.15 43.40 -24.43
C VAL A 867 2.95 42.96 -25.65
N GLU A 868 2.93 43.74 -26.73
CA GLU A 868 3.69 43.47 -27.96
C GLU A 868 5.20 43.50 -27.71
N GLU A 869 5.72 44.53 -27.04
CA GLU A 869 7.15 44.59 -26.66
C GLU A 869 7.55 43.38 -25.80
N CYS A 870 6.71 43.00 -24.84
CA CYS A 870 6.98 41.85 -23.99
C CYS A 870 7.03 40.54 -24.79
N ILE A 871 6.11 40.33 -25.73
CA ILE A 871 6.12 39.17 -26.61
C ILE A 871 7.41 39.14 -27.43
N THR A 872 7.83 40.26 -28.01
CA THR A 872 9.06 40.34 -28.81
C THR A 872 10.30 39.95 -28.00
N HIS A 873 10.53 40.57 -26.83
CA HIS A 873 11.69 40.28 -26.01
C HIS A 873 11.68 38.83 -25.48
N LEU A 874 10.52 38.33 -25.06
CA LEU A 874 10.40 36.92 -24.63
C LEU A 874 10.68 35.97 -25.79
N GLN A 875 10.13 36.20 -26.97
CA GLN A 875 10.38 35.33 -28.13
C GLN A 875 11.85 35.31 -28.53
N ASN A 876 12.53 36.47 -28.55
CA ASN A 876 13.94 36.59 -28.92
C ASN A 876 14.85 35.76 -28.01
N HIS A 877 14.60 35.78 -26.70
CA HIS A 877 15.45 35.10 -25.72
C HIS A 877 15.01 33.67 -25.39
N PHE A 878 13.71 33.41 -25.27
CA PHE A 878 13.19 32.11 -24.84
C PHE A 878 13.13 31.08 -25.97
N LEU A 879 12.90 31.49 -27.22
CA LEU A 879 12.73 30.58 -28.36
C LEU A 879 14.01 30.31 -29.15
N LYS A 880 15.12 31.01 -28.86
CA LYS A 880 16.34 31.03 -29.66
C LYS A 880 16.87 29.65 -30.06
N GLU A 881 16.77 28.68 -29.15
CA GLU A 881 17.28 27.31 -29.31
C GLU A 881 16.19 26.24 -29.13
N LYS A 882 14.91 26.64 -29.21
CA LYS A 882 13.76 25.75 -28.98
C LYS A 882 12.94 25.56 -30.24
N ASN A 883 12.43 24.36 -30.43
CA ASN A 883 11.43 24.11 -31.44
C ASN A 883 10.08 24.73 -31.03
N LYS A 884 9.65 25.73 -31.80
CA LYS A 884 8.43 26.53 -31.54
C LYS A 884 7.16 25.67 -31.39
N ASP A 885 7.13 24.49 -32.02
CA ASP A 885 5.97 23.60 -32.00
C ASP A 885 5.81 22.82 -30.67
N PHE A 886 6.88 22.75 -29.85
CA PHE A 886 6.86 22.02 -28.58
C PHE A 886 6.92 22.91 -27.34
N VAL A 887 6.86 24.22 -27.54
CA VAL A 887 6.91 25.20 -26.46
C VAL A 887 5.56 25.28 -25.75
N THR A 888 5.61 25.32 -24.42
CA THR A 888 4.43 25.34 -23.53
C THR A 888 4.41 26.57 -22.61
N TRP A 889 3.22 27.01 -22.19
CA TRP A 889 3.09 28.09 -21.22
C TRP A 889 3.76 27.74 -19.89
N THR A 890 3.75 26.46 -19.52
CA THR A 890 4.47 25.95 -18.34
C THR A 890 5.98 26.21 -18.43
N GLN A 891 6.59 25.92 -19.59
CA GLN A 891 8.02 26.21 -19.79
C GLN A 891 8.32 27.72 -19.73
N LEU A 892 7.42 28.56 -20.27
CA LEU A 892 7.58 30.02 -20.20
C LEU A 892 7.45 30.52 -18.75
N ASN A 893 6.50 29.98 -17.98
CA ASN A 893 6.34 30.31 -16.56
C ASN A 893 7.57 29.89 -15.74
N ILE A 894 8.16 28.71 -16.02
CA ILE A 894 9.41 28.25 -15.40
C ILE A 894 10.56 29.21 -15.74
N TYR A 895 10.71 29.56 -17.02
CA TYR A 895 11.73 30.51 -17.48
C TYR A 895 11.62 31.84 -16.75
N THR A 896 10.45 32.47 -16.81
CA THR A 896 10.22 33.78 -16.20
C THR A 896 10.39 33.75 -14.68
N SER A 897 10.01 32.67 -14.00
CA SER A 897 10.17 32.55 -12.55
C SER A 897 11.64 32.43 -12.14
N ILE A 898 12.44 31.64 -12.86
CA ILE A 898 13.88 31.48 -12.56
C ILE A 898 14.65 32.75 -12.87
N TYR A 899 14.43 33.36 -14.04
CA TYR A 899 15.11 34.60 -14.39
C TYR A 899 14.68 35.77 -13.51
N ASN A 900 13.46 35.77 -12.97
CA ASN A 900 13.07 36.74 -11.97
C ASN A 900 13.95 36.64 -10.71
N THR A 901 14.23 35.42 -10.24
CA THR A 901 15.13 35.16 -9.10
C THR A 901 16.58 35.54 -9.42
N ILE A 902 17.10 35.08 -10.55
CA ILE A 902 18.48 35.35 -10.98
C ILE A 902 18.71 36.86 -11.18
N PHE A 903 17.81 37.56 -11.88
CA PHE A 903 17.95 39.00 -12.11
C PHE A 903 17.77 39.83 -10.84
N SER A 904 16.95 39.36 -9.88
CA SER A 904 16.85 40.02 -8.57
C SER A 904 18.15 39.91 -7.80
N GLY A 905 18.69 38.69 -7.66
CA GLY A 905 19.96 38.48 -6.97
C GLY A 905 21.13 39.19 -7.66
N PHE A 906 21.17 39.17 -8.99
CA PHE A 906 22.18 39.89 -9.76
C PHE A 906 22.15 41.40 -9.51
N SER A 907 20.96 42.00 -9.46
CA SER A 907 20.80 43.44 -9.26
C SER A 907 21.11 43.89 -7.83
N GLN A 908 21.10 42.97 -6.86
CA GLN A 908 21.33 43.22 -5.43
C GLN A 908 22.70 42.72 -4.94
N CYS A 909 23.44 41.98 -5.77
CA CYS A 909 24.76 41.47 -5.44
C CYS A 909 25.81 42.58 -5.49
N GLY A 910 26.49 42.82 -4.36
CA GLY A 910 27.51 43.87 -4.25
C GLY A 910 28.68 43.73 -5.25
N HIS A 911 28.99 42.53 -5.73
CA HIS A 911 30.04 42.32 -6.74
C HIS A 911 29.64 42.72 -8.17
N PHE A 912 28.33 42.82 -8.39
CA PHE A 912 27.76 43.12 -9.70
C PHE A 912 27.08 44.48 -9.74
N MET A 913 26.65 45.07 -8.62
CA MET A 913 26.02 46.39 -8.56
C MET A 913 26.86 47.49 -9.22
N VAL A 914 26.17 48.41 -9.93
CA VAL A 914 26.80 49.64 -10.42
C VAL A 914 26.96 50.63 -9.27
N PHE A 915 28.21 51.01 -8.98
CA PHE A 915 28.53 52.16 -8.11
C PHE A 915 29.02 53.32 -8.98
N ASN A 916 28.76 54.56 -8.56
CA ASN A 916 28.92 55.76 -9.41
C ASN A 916 30.37 56.05 -9.89
N ASP A 917 31.39 55.32 -9.44
CA ASP A 917 32.82 55.64 -9.67
C ASP A 917 33.72 54.46 -10.11
N GLU A 918 33.21 53.34 -10.65
CA GLU A 918 34.05 52.18 -11.04
C GLU A 918 34.14 51.89 -12.57
N GLU A 919 35.33 51.46 -12.98
CA GLU A 919 35.95 51.38 -14.32
C GLU A 919 35.24 50.51 -15.41
N GLN A 920 35.65 50.73 -16.67
CA GLN A 920 35.30 49.93 -17.88
C GLN A 920 35.49 48.40 -17.74
N GLU A 921 36.22 47.91 -16.74
CA GLU A 921 36.36 46.46 -16.51
C GLU A 921 35.07 45.83 -15.94
N GLN A 922 34.30 46.55 -15.10
CA GLN A 922 33.06 46.02 -14.51
C GLN A 922 31.89 45.96 -15.50
N SER A 923 31.87 46.88 -16.47
CA SER A 923 30.84 46.93 -17.51
C SER A 923 30.84 45.70 -18.42
N SER A 924 32.03 45.29 -18.85
CA SER A 924 32.22 44.09 -19.67
C SER A 924 31.82 42.81 -18.93
N LEU A 925 32.09 42.74 -17.63
CA LEU A 925 31.75 41.60 -16.79
C LEU A 925 30.23 41.40 -16.64
N ARG A 926 29.47 42.47 -16.38
CA ARG A 926 28.00 42.38 -16.22
C ARG A 926 27.34 41.80 -17.46
N ILE A 927 27.67 42.32 -18.64
CA ILE A 927 27.15 41.80 -19.91
C ILE A 927 27.60 40.35 -20.13
N HIS A 928 28.86 40.04 -19.88
CA HIS A 928 29.38 38.70 -20.13
C HIS A 928 28.69 37.65 -19.26
N ILE A 929 28.55 37.91 -17.95
CA ILE A 929 27.86 37.02 -17.02
C ILE A 929 26.39 36.85 -17.40
N LEU A 930 25.68 37.95 -17.67
CA LEU A 930 24.27 37.86 -18.07
C LEU A 930 24.08 37.10 -19.38
N ARG A 931 25.00 37.26 -20.34
CA ARG A 931 24.99 36.50 -21.59
C ARG A 931 25.14 35.01 -21.33
N ILE A 932 26.09 34.61 -20.48
CA ILE A 932 26.30 33.21 -20.09
C ILE A 932 25.06 32.66 -19.37
N LEU A 933 24.51 33.42 -18.42
CA LEU A 933 23.30 33.04 -17.69
C LEU A 933 22.10 32.88 -18.64
N LEU A 934 21.92 33.77 -19.61
CA LEU A 934 20.85 33.66 -20.61
C LEU A 934 21.05 32.49 -21.58
N ASN A 935 22.29 32.20 -21.99
CA ASN A 935 22.62 31.02 -22.78
C ASN A 935 22.32 29.72 -22.00
N SER A 936 22.50 29.72 -20.67
CA SER A 936 22.15 28.58 -19.80
C SER A 936 20.64 28.36 -19.58
N SER A 937 19.76 29.19 -20.17
CA SER A 937 18.30 29.15 -19.98
C SER A 937 17.63 27.82 -20.28
N ASN A 938 18.20 27.07 -21.22
CA ASN A 938 17.67 25.79 -21.62
C ASN A 938 17.78 24.77 -20.50
N GLN A 939 18.83 24.79 -19.68
CA GLN A 939 19.02 23.83 -18.58
C GLN A 939 17.82 23.74 -17.62
N PHE A 940 17.11 24.84 -17.44
CA PHE A 940 15.99 24.92 -16.52
C PHE A 940 14.65 24.54 -17.13
N THR A 941 14.53 24.71 -18.45
CA THR A 941 13.28 24.63 -19.22
C THR A 941 13.22 23.41 -20.13
N SER A 942 14.37 22.82 -20.47
CA SER A 942 14.53 21.55 -21.16
C SER A 942 14.38 20.43 -20.14
N LEU A 943 13.14 20.16 -19.74
CA LEU A 943 12.78 18.77 -19.55
C LEU A 943 12.75 18.16 -20.96
N SER A 944 13.42 17.04 -21.10
CA SER A 944 13.52 16.06 -22.19
C SER A 944 12.18 15.56 -22.77
N VAL A 945 11.18 16.43 -22.82
CA VAL A 945 9.83 16.19 -23.33
C VAL A 945 9.85 16.01 -24.85
N GLU A 946 10.73 16.72 -25.57
CA GLU A 946 10.83 16.63 -27.04
C GLU A 946 11.39 15.26 -27.48
N ASN A 947 12.47 14.78 -26.86
CA ASN A 947 13.05 13.46 -27.15
C ASN A 947 12.18 12.30 -26.65
N VAL A 948 11.58 12.42 -25.46
CA VAL A 948 10.59 11.45 -24.95
C VAL A 948 9.42 11.34 -25.93
N ARG A 949 8.91 12.48 -26.43
CA ARG A 949 7.69 12.48 -27.25
C ARG A 949 7.91 12.18 -28.72
N ASN A 950 9.05 12.55 -29.30
CA ASN A 950 9.43 12.06 -30.63
C ASN A 950 9.56 10.53 -30.63
N LYS A 951 10.05 9.94 -29.53
CA LYS A 951 10.08 8.48 -29.32
C LYS A 951 8.71 7.88 -28.94
N GLN A 952 7.82 8.60 -28.24
CA GLN A 952 6.45 8.12 -27.94
C GLN A 952 5.50 8.22 -29.14
N ARG A 953 5.72 9.19 -30.05
CA ARG A 953 4.97 9.29 -31.32
C ARG A 953 5.36 8.21 -32.33
N SER A 954 6.49 7.53 -32.13
CA SER A 954 7.06 6.58 -33.09
C SER A 954 6.85 5.10 -32.77
N VAL A 955 6.02 4.70 -31.79
CA VAL A 955 5.96 3.28 -31.38
C VAL A 955 4.63 2.63 -31.75
N ASP A 956 4.68 1.85 -32.83
CA ASP A 956 4.36 0.43 -32.72
C ASP A 956 5.65 -0.29 -32.26
N THR A 957 5.52 -1.13 -31.22
CA THR A 957 6.48 -2.12 -30.67
C THR A 957 7.88 -1.68 -30.18
N SER A 958 8.11 -1.78 -28.86
CA SER A 958 9.32 -2.27 -28.13
C SER A 958 9.56 -1.54 -26.80
N ASP A 959 10.07 -2.28 -25.80
CA ASP A 959 10.44 -1.82 -24.45
C ASP A 959 11.30 -0.55 -24.49
N ILE A 960 10.73 0.56 -24.01
CA ILE A 960 11.38 1.87 -24.03
C ILE A 960 12.13 2.08 -22.72
N SER A 961 13.46 2.18 -22.79
CA SER A 961 14.27 2.65 -21.68
C SER A 961 14.03 4.15 -21.41
N LEU A 962 13.38 4.47 -20.29
CA LEU A 962 13.18 5.82 -19.76
C LEU A 962 14.50 6.57 -19.48
N SER A 963 15.66 5.90 -19.52
CA SER A 963 16.96 6.50 -19.17
C SER A 963 17.51 7.46 -20.21
N ASP A 964 17.20 7.28 -21.50
CA ASP A 964 17.59 8.20 -22.58
C ASP A 964 16.78 9.51 -22.60
N ALA A 965 15.67 9.47 -21.88
CA ALA A 965 14.63 10.47 -21.80
C ALA A 965 14.83 11.42 -20.62
N ILE A 966 15.91 11.31 -19.87
CA ILE A 966 16.28 12.21 -18.78
C ILE A 966 17.46 13.04 -19.27
N VAL A 967 17.42 14.37 -19.10
CA VAL A 967 18.61 15.21 -19.36
C VAL A 967 19.70 14.75 -18.42
N ARG A 968 20.66 13.99 -18.95
CA ARG A 968 21.79 13.47 -18.18
C ARG A 968 22.71 14.64 -17.81
N TRP A 969 23.25 14.57 -16.60
CA TRP A 969 24.09 15.62 -16.01
C TRP A 969 25.24 16.04 -16.93
N ASP A 970 25.86 15.09 -17.62
CA ASP A 970 26.92 15.27 -18.63
C ASP A 970 26.56 16.25 -19.75
N LYS A 971 25.27 16.35 -20.14
CA LYS A 971 24.79 17.21 -21.24
C LYS A 971 24.36 18.62 -20.84
N THR A 972 24.37 18.96 -19.55
CA THR A 972 24.04 20.32 -19.09
C THR A 972 25.22 21.28 -19.31
N GLU A 973 24.92 22.54 -19.69
CA GLU A 973 25.94 23.62 -19.71
C GLU A 973 26.69 23.68 -18.37
N PRO A 974 27.97 24.03 -18.35
CA PRO A 974 28.76 23.69 -17.19
C PRO A 974 28.83 24.81 -16.14
N PHE A 975 28.12 25.93 -16.33
CA PHE A 975 28.15 27.09 -15.42
C PHE A 975 26.79 27.78 -15.24
N THR A 976 26.40 28.07 -14.00
CA THR A 976 25.30 28.98 -13.64
C THR A 976 25.56 29.68 -12.30
N VAL A 977 24.68 30.59 -11.88
CA VAL A 977 24.81 31.35 -10.63
C VAL A 977 23.54 31.24 -9.80
N ILE A 978 23.71 31.01 -8.50
CA ILE A 978 22.66 31.08 -7.49
C ILE A 978 23.01 32.22 -6.55
N PHE A 979 22.01 32.97 -6.08
CA PHE A 979 22.21 33.98 -5.06
C PHE A 979 21.68 33.47 -3.73
N SER A 980 22.45 33.65 -2.66
CA SER A 980 22.00 33.40 -1.29
C SER A 980 20.93 34.41 -0.87
N ASP A 981 20.36 34.24 0.33
CA ASP A 981 19.46 35.23 0.91
C ASP A 981 20.13 36.59 1.21
N SER A 982 21.46 36.59 1.36
CA SER A 982 22.29 37.80 1.46
C SER A 982 22.70 38.37 0.09
N TYR A 983 22.23 37.77 -1.00
CA TYR A 983 22.57 38.12 -2.38
C TYR A 983 24.03 37.87 -2.76
N ASP A 984 24.73 37.03 -2.01
CA ASP A 984 26.09 36.60 -2.35
C ASP A 984 26.03 35.57 -3.50
N PRO A 985 26.93 35.68 -4.49
CA PRO A 985 26.92 34.79 -5.64
C PRO A 985 27.57 33.45 -5.28
N LEU A 986 26.81 32.36 -5.48
CA LEU A 986 27.29 30.99 -5.46
C LEU A 986 27.42 30.50 -6.91
N PHE A 987 28.66 30.29 -7.34
CA PHE A 987 28.97 29.81 -8.68
C PHE A 987 28.81 28.30 -8.76
N VAL A 988 27.97 27.84 -9.68
CA VAL A 988 27.64 26.43 -9.87
C VAL A 988 28.33 25.94 -11.13
N TYR A 989 29.30 25.05 -10.99
CA TYR A 989 30.07 24.50 -12.11
C TYR A 989 30.56 23.08 -11.87
N LYS A 990 30.83 22.34 -12.95
CA LYS A 990 31.30 20.94 -12.87
C LYS A 990 32.79 20.85 -12.58
N THR A 991 33.57 21.72 -13.21
CA THR A 991 35.02 21.82 -13.09
C THR A 991 35.44 23.29 -13.10
N VAL A 992 36.61 23.60 -12.56
CA VAL A 992 37.08 24.99 -12.46
C VAL A 992 37.27 25.62 -13.85
N ASP A 993 37.48 24.82 -14.89
CA ASP A 993 37.66 25.28 -16.28
C ASP A 993 36.34 25.69 -16.94
N ASP A 994 35.21 25.33 -16.35
CA ASP A 994 33.89 25.75 -16.79
C ASP A 994 33.55 27.19 -16.36
N ILE A 995 34.38 27.77 -15.48
CA ILE A 995 34.20 29.12 -14.97
C ILE A 995 34.71 30.12 -16.02
N PRO A 996 33.90 31.12 -16.40
CA PRO A 996 34.32 32.15 -17.35
C PRO A 996 35.61 32.86 -16.93
N ASP A 997 36.55 33.04 -17.88
CA ASP A 997 37.87 33.65 -17.61
C ASP A 997 37.76 35.02 -16.94
N SER A 998 36.79 35.86 -17.35
CA SER A 998 36.58 37.18 -16.76
C SER A 998 36.22 37.11 -15.26
N LEU A 999 35.50 36.06 -14.84
CA LEU A 999 35.19 35.81 -13.43
C LEU A 999 36.42 35.26 -12.69
N ARG A 1000 37.12 34.29 -13.28
CA ARG A 1000 38.34 33.71 -12.71
C ARG A 1000 39.40 34.80 -12.46
N ILE A 1001 39.57 35.73 -13.40
CA ILE A 1001 40.50 36.86 -13.27
C ILE A 1001 40.05 37.84 -12.18
N LYS A 1002 38.78 38.29 -12.18
CA LYS A 1002 38.29 39.29 -11.20
C LYS A 1002 38.33 38.74 -9.77
N PHE A 1003 37.77 37.56 -9.54
CA PHE A 1003 37.73 36.96 -8.21
C PHE A 1003 39.09 36.37 -7.78
N GLY A 1004 39.92 35.94 -8.73
CA GLY A 1004 41.32 35.58 -8.47
C GLY A 1004 42.15 36.76 -7.96
N ARG A 1005 42.05 37.93 -8.61
CA ARG A 1005 42.69 39.18 -8.15
C ARG A 1005 42.20 39.60 -6.77
N PHE A 1006 40.88 39.53 -6.51
CA PHE A 1006 40.30 39.84 -5.21
C PHE A 1006 40.89 38.96 -4.10
N HIS A 1007 40.91 37.64 -4.29
CA HIS A 1007 41.51 36.71 -3.33
C HIS A 1007 43.02 36.94 -3.13
N GLU A 1008 43.75 37.35 -4.16
CA GLU A 1008 45.17 37.66 -4.03
C GLU A 1008 45.40 38.94 -3.20
N ILE A 1009 44.61 39.99 -3.42
CA ILE A 1009 44.63 41.24 -2.65
C ILE A 1009 44.23 40.98 -1.19
N GLU A 1010 43.23 40.14 -0.97
CA GLU A 1010 42.75 39.79 0.36
C GLU A 1010 43.80 38.96 1.14
N ARG A 1011 44.43 37.97 0.48
CA ARG A 1011 45.55 37.19 1.04
C ARG A 1011 46.74 38.09 1.39
N ARG A 1012 47.05 39.10 0.56
CA ARG A 1012 48.10 40.11 0.85
C ARG A 1012 47.72 41.00 2.04
N SER A 1013 46.47 41.45 2.12
CA SER A 1013 45.96 42.27 3.24
C SER A 1013 45.99 41.54 4.58
N ARG A 1014 45.69 40.22 4.58
CA ARG A 1014 45.83 39.35 5.77
C ARG A 1014 47.28 39.08 6.18
N ARG A 1015 48.23 39.07 5.24
CA ARG A 1015 49.66 38.93 5.57
C ARG A 1015 50.24 40.18 6.22
N GLN A 1016 49.70 41.37 5.94
CA GLN A 1016 50.15 42.64 6.54
C GLN A 1016 49.56 42.88 7.94
N ARG A 1017 48.40 42.33 8.26
CA ARG A 1017 47.84 42.31 9.63
C ARG A 1017 48.30 41.01 10.31
N MET A 1018 49.35 41.03 11.12
CA MET A 1018 49.84 39.87 11.89
C MET A 1018 48.74 39.28 12.81
N ILE A 1019 47.84 38.48 12.25
CA ILE A 1019 46.83 37.73 12.98
C ILE A 1019 47.29 36.27 12.97
N PRO A 1020 47.48 35.63 14.15
CA PRO A 1020 47.89 34.23 14.24
C PRO A 1020 46.93 33.32 13.47
N ARG A 1021 47.50 32.34 12.77
CA ARG A 1021 46.82 31.36 11.87
C ARG A 1021 45.74 30.49 12.54
N GLN A 1022 45.46 30.67 13.83
CA GLN A 1022 44.63 29.75 14.64
C GLN A 1022 43.22 30.28 14.98
N LEU A 1023 42.81 31.47 14.51
CA LEU A 1023 41.52 32.08 14.92
C LEU A 1023 40.63 32.62 13.79
N THR A 1024 40.88 32.30 12.52
CA THR A 1024 39.93 32.58 11.44
C THR A 1024 39.38 31.28 10.88
N THR A 1025 38.10 31.02 11.18
CA THR A 1025 37.21 30.16 10.38
C THR A 1025 37.52 30.37 8.90
N GLN A 1026 37.79 29.28 8.17
CA GLN A 1026 38.07 29.32 6.74
C GLN A 1026 36.92 30.03 6.05
N GLU A 1027 37.15 31.27 5.59
CA GLU A 1027 36.18 31.89 4.70
C GLU A 1027 36.06 31.05 3.43
N PRO A 1028 34.83 30.83 2.95
CA PRO A 1028 34.60 29.97 1.82
C PRO A 1028 35.29 30.56 0.60
N GLU A 1029 36.25 29.82 0.04
CA GLU A 1029 36.77 30.09 -1.30
C GLU A 1029 35.55 30.19 -2.24
N LEU A 1030 35.42 31.31 -2.96
CA LEU A 1030 34.26 31.59 -3.82
C LEU A 1030 34.25 30.68 -5.06
N LEU A 1031 35.44 30.20 -5.46
CA LEU A 1031 35.64 29.29 -6.60
C LEU A 1031 36.41 28.03 -6.14
N PRO A 1032 35.84 27.18 -5.26
CA PRO A 1032 36.51 25.97 -4.79
C PRO A 1032 36.49 24.87 -5.85
N ASP A 1033 37.50 23.99 -5.89
CA ASP A 1033 37.33 22.73 -6.62
C ASP A 1033 36.41 21.82 -5.80
N TYR A 1034 35.17 21.67 -6.26
CA TYR A 1034 34.16 20.87 -5.57
C TYR A 1034 34.56 19.39 -5.43
N LYS A 1035 35.48 18.88 -6.26
CA LYS A 1035 35.97 17.50 -6.17
C LYS A 1035 36.94 17.29 -5.01
N ASP A 1036 37.61 18.36 -4.59
CA ASP A 1036 38.58 18.32 -3.48
C ASP A 1036 37.92 18.52 -2.11
N LEU A 1037 36.66 18.98 -2.09
CA LEU A 1037 35.89 19.18 -0.87
C LEU A 1037 35.43 17.85 -0.28
N LYS A 1038 35.59 17.72 1.04
CA LYS A 1038 35.10 16.57 1.81
C LYS A 1038 33.60 16.65 2.02
N HIS A 1039 33.00 15.51 2.37
CA HIS A 1039 31.59 15.37 2.70
C HIS A 1039 31.08 16.46 3.66
N GLU A 1040 31.82 16.69 4.75
CA GLU A 1040 31.46 17.63 5.81
C GLU A 1040 31.51 19.08 5.33
N GLU A 1041 32.40 19.39 4.38
CA GLU A 1041 32.59 20.73 3.80
C GLU A 1041 31.48 21.05 2.79
N LEU A 1042 31.10 20.07 1.97
CA LEU A 1042 29.94 20.16 1.08
C LEU A 1042 28.64 20.33 1.88
N PHE A 1043 28.47 19.57 2.97
CA PHE A 1043 27.31 19.68 3.84
C PHE A 1043 27.23 21.04 4.53
N LEU A 1044 28.36 21.54 5.04
CA LEU A 1044 28.44 22.87 5.64
C LEU A 1044 28.00 23.96 4.66
N LYS A 1045 28.46 23.91 3.41
CA LYS A 1045 28.03 24.85 2.35
C LYS A 1045 26.52 24.79 2.07
N LEU A 1046 25.90 23.62 2.06
CA LEU A 1046 24.44 23.48 1.91
C LEU A 1046 23.67 24.01 3.13
N ALA A 1047 24.15 23.71 4.35
CA ALA A 1047 23.51 24.16 5.59
C ALA A 1047 23.44 25.69 5.67
N TYR A 1048 24.45 26.39 5.15
CA TYR A 1048 24.45 27.85 5.05
C TYR A 1048 23.34 28.42 4.15
N LEU A 1049 22.81 27.65 3.20
CA LEU A 1049 21.71 28.07 2.32
C LEU A 1049 20.31 27.81 2.92
N SER A 1050 20.20 27.05 4.01
CA SER A 1050 18.91 26.58 4.52
C SER A 1050 18.40 27.40 5.71
N LYS A 1051 17.39 28.26 5.49
CA LYS A 1051 16.69 28.96 6.60
C LYS A 1051 16.10 28.01 7.64
N LYS A 1052 15.60 26.84 7.21
CA LYS A 1052 14.95 25.85 8.09
C LYS A 1052 15.88 25.32 9.18
N TYR A 1053 17.18 25.24 8.87
CA TYR A 1053 18.20 24.81 9.82
C TYR A 1053 18.35 25.77 11.02
N TYR A 1054 18.08 27.06 10.81
CA TYR A 1054 18.22 28.11 11.83
C TYR A 1054 16.98 28.31 12.71
N HIS A 1055 15.80 27.86 12.24
CA HIS A 1055 14.51 28.16 12.86
C HIS A 1055 13.91 27.02 13.69
N ARG A 1056 14.56 25.85 13.78
CA ARG A 1056 14.09 24.72 14.61
C ARG A 1056 15.11 24.36 15.68
N PRO A 1057 14.67 24.05 16.92
CA PRO A 1057 15.56 23.52 17.94
C PRO A 1057 16.05 22.11 17.57
N ILE A 1058 17.35 21.87 17.75
CA ILE A 1058 18.05 20.64 17.36
C ILE A 1058 18.61 19.96 18.62
N CYS A 1059 18.51 18.64 18.70
CA CYS A 1059 19.20 17.90 19.75
C CYS A 1059 20.71 17.81 19.43
N PRO A 1060 21.63 18.26 20.31
CA PRO A 1060 23.06 18.20 20.04
C PRO A 1060 23.65 16.77 20.08
N LYS A 1061 22.87 15.77 20.53
CA LYS A 1061 23.30 14.37 20.62
C LYS A 1061 22.80 13.50 19.47
N CYS A 1062 21.50 13.54 19.17
CA CYS A 1062 20.90 12.72 18.10
C CYS A 1062 20.56 13.52 16.84
N PHE A 1063 20.81 14.83 16.85
CA PHE A 1063 20.62 15.74 15.70
C PHE A 1063 19.19 15.86 15.17
N GLN A 1064 18.21 15.33 15.91
CA GLN A 1064 16.80 15.41 15.56
C GLN A 1064 16.26 16.84 15.79
N GLN A 1065 15.51 17.34 14.82
CA GLN A 1065 14.82 18.64 14.89
C GLN A 1065 13.44 18.47 15.52
N TYR A 1066 13.03 19.46 16.31
CA TYR A 1066 11.72 19.48 16.96
C TYR A 1066 10.97 20.77 16.63
N ASP A 1067 9.67 20.80 16.92
CA ASP A 1067 8.92 22.05 16.91
C ASP A 1067 9.29 22.91 18.11
N SER A 1068 9.09 24.22 17.98
CA SER A 1068 9.48 25.25 18.96
C SER A 1068 8.85 25.09 20.35
N THR A 1069 7.78 24.29 20.46
CA THR A 1069 7.07 24.00 21.72
C THR A 1069 7.77 22.94 22.57
N ILE A 1070 8.66 22.13 21.98
CA ILE A 1070 9.35 21.04 22.66
C ILE A 1070 10.67 21.57 23.21
N LYS A 1071 10.92 21.38 24.51
CA LYS A 1071 12.13 21.87 25.19
C LYS A 1071 13.23 20.82 25.31
N ASN A 1072 12.86 19.53 25.31
CA ASN A 1072 13.76 18.42 25.54
C ASN A 1072 13.63 17.36 24.45
N CYS A 1073 14.74 16.68 24.14
CA CYS A 1073 14.75 15.60 23.17
C CYS A 1073 14.01 14.37 23.71
N THR A 1074 12.90 13.98 23.06
CA THR A 1074 12.11 12.78 23.41
C THR A 1074 12.86 11.47 23.17
N LYS A 1075 13.86 11.47 22.29
CA LYS A 1075 14.65 10.28 21.92
C LYS A 1075 15.86 10.05 22.83
N CYS A 1076 16.49 11.12 23.31
CA CYS A 1076 17.72 11.03 24.12
C CYS A 1076 17.48 11.12 25.63
N ALA A 1077 16.29 11.53 26.08
CA ALA A 1077 15.93 11.66 27.51
C ALA A 1077 16.97 12.43 28.35
N THR A 1078 17.63 13.44 27.77
CA THR A 1078 18.71 14.19 28.44
C THR A 1078 18.24 15.54 28.98
N ASN A 1079 18.73 15.92 30.16
CA ASN A 1079 18.53 17.25 30.78
C ASN A 1079 19.26 18.40 30.06
N ASN A 1080 20.11 18.11 29.08
CA ASN A 1080 20.70 19.13 28.22
C ASN A 1080 19.64 19.48 27.16
N GLY A 1081 18.98 20.63 27.33
CA GLY A 1081 17.90 21.11 26.47
C GLY A 1081 18.28 21.19 24.99
N LEU A 1082 17.26 21.32 24.13
CA LEU A 1082 17.49 21.48 22.69
C LEU A 1082 18.21 22.81 22.39
N CYS A 1083 19.11 22.80 21.41
CA CYS A 1083 19.86 23.99 21.01
C CYS A 1083 19.22 24.67 19.80
N TRP A 1084 19.20 26.01 19.82
CA TRP A 1084 18.76 26.81 18.68
C TRP A 1084 19.97 27.26 17.88
N ALA A 1085 20.02 26.90 16.59
CA ALA A 1085 21.18 27.19 15.76
C ALA A 1085 21.48 28.70 15.63
N HIS A 1086 20.48 29.58 15.76
CA HIS A 1086 20.68 31.04 15.76
C HIS A 1086 21.17 31.62 17.09
N GLU A 1087 21.06 30.89 18.20
CA GLU A 1087 21.58 31.31 19.52
C GLU A 1087 23.04 30.86 19.74
N LEU A 1088 23.56 30.00 18.86
CA LEU A 1088 24.93 29.51 18.91
C LEU A 1088 25.91 30.56 18.35
N ARG A 1089 27.09 30.67 18.97
CA ARG A 1089 28.22 31.38 18.35
C ARG A 1089 28.65 30.67 17.07
N THR A 1090 29.20 31.40 16.10
CA THR A 1090 29.59 30.88 14.78
C THR A 1090 30.48 29.64 14.87
N ASP A 1091 31.43 29.60 15.81
CA ASP A 1091 32.32 28.46 16.04
C ASP A 1091 31.58 27.22 16.60
N GLN A 1092 30.55 27.43 17.43
CA GLN A 1092 29.72 26.38 18.00
C GLN A 1092 28.72 25.83 16.98
N MET A 1093 28.19 26.71 16.13
CA MET A 1093 27.32 26.36 15.02
C MET A 1093 28.05 25.50 13.98
N GLU A 1094 29.27 25.89 13.58
CA GLU A 1094 30.08 25.08 12.66
C GLU A 1094 30.41 23.70 13.24
N LYS A 1095 30.73 23.61 14.54
CA LYS A 1095 30.97 22.33 15.22
C LYS A 1095 29.72 21.45 15.19
N LEU A 1096 28.55 22.01 15.42
CA LEU A 1096 27.28 21.29 15.36
C LEU A 1096 26.99 20.80 13.94
N ILE A 1097 27.15 21.64 12.92
CA ILE A 1097 26.93 21.28 11.52
C ILE A 1097 27.92 20.20 11.07
N LYS A 1098 29.20 20.30 11.45
CA LYS A 1098 30.22 19.29 11.17
C LYS A 1098 29.92 17.97 11.87
N ALA A 1099 29.45 18.00 13.12
CA ALA A 1099 29.02 16.79 13.84
C ALA A 1099 27.83 16.10 13.15
N ILE A 1100 26.89 16.89 12.64
CA ILE A 1100 25.76 16.39 11.85
C ILE A 1100 26.22 15.80 10.53
N GLY A 1101 27.11 16.49 9.80
CA GLY A 1101 27.73 15.98 8.57
C GLY A 1101 28.48 14.67 8.80
N ASN A 1102 29.24 14.55 9.89
CA ASN A 1102 29.93 13.31 10.26
C ASN A 1102 28.96 12.15 10.54
N ASN A 1103 27.80 12.42 11.15
CA ASN A 1103 26.77 11.41 11.39
C ASN A 1103 26.04 11.03 10.09
N LEU A 1104 25.76 11.99 9.22
CA LEU A 1104 25.14 11.74 7.92
C LEU A 1104 26.05 10.91 7.01
N LYS A 1105 27.37 11.09 7.10
CA LYS A 1105 28.37 10.33 6.33
C LYS A 1105 28.25 8.81 6.48
N THR A 1106 27.75 8.31 7.61
CA THR A 1106 27.55 6.85 7.80
C THR A 1106 26.31 6.31 7.09
N HIS A 1107 25.42 7.20 6.63
CA HIS A 1107 24.13 6.85 6.02
C HIS A 1107 24.01 7.36 4.57
N TYR A 1108 24.76 8.40 4.20
CA TYR A 1108 24.67 9.06 2.90
C TYR A 1108 26.00 9.75 2.54
N VAL A 1109 26.51 9.53 1.33
CA VAL A 1109 27.76 10.13 0.84
C VAL A 1109 27.46 11.28 -0.12
N LEU A 1110 27.53 12.51 0.39
CA LEU A 1110 27.47 13.74 -0.39
C LEU A 1110 28.73 13.90 -1.27
N THR A 1111 28.53 13.87 -2.59
CA THR A 1111 29.57 14.12 -3.60
C THR A 1111 29.40 15.49 -4.25
N ALA A 1112 30.41 15.97 -4.99
CA ALA A 1112 30.32 17.19 -5.79
C ALA A 1112 29.11 17.19 -6.76
N ASP A 1113 28.82 16.03 -7.38
CA ASP A 1113 27.68 15.86 -8.28
C ASP A 1113 26.33 16.02 -7.53
N ASN A 1114 26.17 15.36 -6.38
CA ASN A 1114 24.95 15.50 -5.58
C ASN A 1114 24.78 16.92 -5.03
N TYR A 1115 25.87 17.55 -4.59
CA TYR A 1115 25.88 18.94 -4.12
C TYR A 1115 25.36 19.89 -5.20
N ILE A 1116 25.88 19.78 -6.43
CA ILE A 1116 25.44 20.65 -7.53
C ILE A 1116 23.96 20.39 -7.89
N LYS A 1117 23.51 19.13 -7.92
CA LYS A 1117 22.09 18.81 -8.14
C LYS A 1117 21.19 19.45 -7.08
N MET A 1118 21.58 19.41 -5.81
CA MET A 1118 20.86 20.06 -4.71
C MET A 1118 20.81 21.59 -4.87
N LEU A 1119 21.89 22.21 -5.34
CA LEU A 1119 21.90 23.64 -5.66
C LEU A 1119 20.90 24.01 -6.76
N LEU A 1120 20.81 23.23 -7.84
CA LEU A 1120 19.83 23.47 -8.90
C LEU A 1120 18.38 23.28 -8.43
N ILE A 1121 18.14 22.31 -7.55
CA ILE A 1121 16.85 22.12 -6.88
C ILE A 1121 16.53 23.33 -6.00
N TYR A 1122 17.50 23.81 -5.22
CA TYR A 1122 17.35 24.99 -4.38
C TYR A 1122 16.94 26.22 -5.19
N LEU A 1123 17.56 26.46 -6.36
CA LEU A 1123 17.16 27.56 -7.26
C LEU A 1123 15.71 27.45 -7.74
N ARG A 1124 15.24 26.23 -8.07
CA ARG A 1124 13.83 26.00 -8.44
C ARG A 1124 12.88 26.31 -7.28
N ILE A 1125 13.22 25.87 -6.07
CA ILE A 1125 12.43 26.15 -4.86
C ILE A 1125 12.38 27.65 -4.57
N GLN A 1126 13.52 28.35 -4.62
CA GLN A 1126 13.59 29.81 -4.46
C GLN A 1126 12.76 30.55 -5.51
N SER A 1127 12.60 29.96 -6.69
CA SER A 1127 11.79 30.50 -7.78
C SER A 1127 10.31 30.09 -7.70
N ASN A 1128 9.86 29.51 -6.58
CA ASN A 1128 8.50 28.99 -6.37
C ASN A 1128 8.05 27.97 -7.43
N ILE A 1129 8.98 27.17 -7.95
CA ILE A 1129 8.70 26.10 -8.90
C ILE A 1129 8.60 24.77 -8.14
N PRO A 1130 7.50 24.01 -8.29
CA PRO A 1130 7.38 22.68 -7.69
C PRO A 1130 8.49 21.75 -8.18
N VAL A 1131 9.07 20.98 -7.26
CA VAL A 1131 10.08 19.96 -7.55
C VAL A 1131 9.57 18.60 -7.11
N LEU A 1132 9.56 17.65 -8.03
CA LEU A 1132 9.31 16.24 -7.73
C LEU A 1132 10.65 15.51 -7.64
N ILE A 1133 10.91 14.86 -6.51
CA ILE A 1133 12.10 14.02 -6.29
C ILE A 1133 11.65 12.56 -6.41
N MET A 1134 12.19 11.84 -7.40
CA MET A 1134 11.96 10.41 -7.60
C MET A 1134 13.28 9.63 -7.39
N GLY A 1135 13.19 8.34 -7.02
CA GLY A 1135 14.26 7.50 -6.45
C GLY A 1135 15.64 7.49 -7.17
N GLU A 1136 16.65 6.94 -6.47
CA GLU A 1136 18.10 6.88 -6.83
C GLU A 1136 18.75 8.19 -7.35
N THR A 1137 18.09 9.34 -7.26
CA THR A 1137 18.71 10.65 -7.54
C THR A 1137 19.86 11.00 -6.59
N GLY A 1138 20.09 10.17 -5.55
CA GLY A 1138 21.10 10.38 -4.54
C GLY A 1138 20.88 11.69 -3.81
N ILE A 1139 19.63 12.13 -3.59
CA ILE A 1139 19.27 13.40 -2.92
C ILE A 1139 18.26 13.16 -1.76
N ASN A 1140 17.79 11.93 -1.55
CA ASN A 1140 16.97 11.57 -0.37
C ASN A 1140 17.86 11.60 0.89
N LEU A 1141 17.91 12.77 1.55
CA LEU A 1141 18.57 13.05 2.82
C LEU A 1141 17.58 12.97 3.99
#